data_AF-A0A932P676-F1
#
_entry.id   AF-A0A932P676-F1
#
_cell.length_a   1.000
_cell.length_b   1.000
_cell.length_c   1.000
_cell.angle_alpha   90.00
_cell.angle_beta   90.00
_cell.angle_gamma   90.00
#
_symmetry.space_group_name_H-M   'P 1'
#
loop_
_entity.id
_entity.type
_entity.pdbx_description
1 polymer ?
#
loop_
_entity_poly.entity_id
_entity_poly.type
_entity_poly.pdbx_seq_one_letter_code
_entity_poly.pdbx_strand_id
1 'polypeptide(L)'
;MKLSTILGLNARAQIFSYPFNSQKGKKNADSKIQTEKILKKFGVPTPKIIKKFKKIGDIDKFDWEKLPEYFALKPSRGLGGEGIIVVKGRNKTNTGWLLTKTQSINEADLKLHAQDILEGAYSMGNVPDVAFIQEFVGRHPFFRKLAFRGTPDIRIIVFNKVPVMAMLRLPTKVSRGRANLHQGAIGVGVDIATGVTTRAIWYGKQITHKPGTNIKLGGIKIPNWDSILMTASNAQAVSGLGYVGVDLFIHPEKGPMVIELNAQPGLQIQLANMVGLRRRLDRIHDLDVIDAEHGVKIGKAIFSERLSRRVSKDEQKKISVWEEVRIIGKLKNIITYAKVDTGAWRTSIDKDLAKNLGILNKKNILWKRRVRTTQGVQERPVINLTIYLAGKKIRTLASVTGRMKIGIITTSPEQEEISRIIEEAEKLGHSVKVIDFRDFTIKIKDNKLSVTQMENIEIDFAIVRGMFMAMNSITAIVDYLKSKKIKVFDNGVYTHKYSINKISDFTKVAIAGLPIPSTFFSRNPDEFLKGADEFGYPVVVKSAKTGKGMGVTKIEKREDLEKYIQDLKDQNLGIKTVIMQEFVPYKYDLRVFVLGESLYAMRRIPAKGEFRANFSLGGSVEPFELSEKDKKTAKLAAEAVGLGIAGVDLLIKENDEALVLEVNHTPGMLGIERATGENITKMYLEYALNHVE
;
A
#
# COMPACT_ATOMS: atom_id res chain seq x y z
N MET A 1 17.74 -1.39 -0.50
CA MET A 1 18.39 -2.30 0.48
C MET A 1 18.66 -3.63 -0.19
N LYS A 2 19.78 -4.31 0.12
CA LYS A 2 19.97 -5.70 -0.32
C LYS A 2 19.08 -6.61 0.54
N LEU A 3 18.34 -7.54 -0.06
CA LEU A 3 17.44 -8.47 0.65
C LEU A 3 18.14 -9.20 1.81
N SER A 4 19.37 -9.68 1.58
CA SER A 4 20.19 -10.34 2.60
C SER A 4 20.54 -9.50 3.83
N THR A 5 20.33 -8.18 3.77
CA THR A 5 20.61 -7.27 4.90
C THR A 5 19.37 -6.94 5.72
N ILE A 6 18.18 -7.29 5.24
CA ILE A 6 16.90 -6.98 5.89
C ILE A 6 16.61 -8.05 6.95
N LEU A 7 16.23 -7.60 8.15
CA LEU A 7 15.71 -8.48 9.18
C LEU A 7 14.22 -8.69 8.94
N GLY A 8 13.77 -9.95 8.81
CA GLY A 8 12.35 -10.33 8.78
C GLY A 8 11.77 -10.55 10.17
N LEU A 9 10.43 -10.61 10.28
CA LEU A 9 9.73 -10.77 11.58
C LEU A 9 10.11 -12.07 12.30
N ASN A 10 10.12 -13.20 11.59
CA ASN A 10 10.48 -14.50 12.16
C ASN A 10 11.96 -14.55 12.57
N ALA A 11 12.85 -14.03 11.71
CA ALA A 11 14.28 -13.95 12.00
C ALA A 11 14.56 -13.05 13.22
N ARG A 12 13.87 -11.91 13.36
CA ARG A 12 13.96 -11.06 14.55
C ARG A 12 13.61 -11.85 15.82
N ALA A 13 12.50 -12.58 15.80
CA ALA A 13 12.05 -13.35 16.95
C ALA A 13 13.06 -14.44 17.33
N GLN A 14 13.43 -15.29 16.36
CA GLN A 14 14.25 -16.48 16.61
C GLN A 14 15.72 -16.16 16.89
N ILE A 15 16.29 -15.16 16.22
CA ILE A 15 17.74 -14.91 16.28
C ILE A 15 18.09 -13.89 17.36
N PHE A 16 17.23 -12.91 17.62
CA PHE A 16 17.55 -11.79 18.52
C PHE A 16 16.62 -11.73 19.74
N SER A 17 15.30 -11.62 19.54
CA SER A 17 14.39 -11.43 20.66
C SER A 17 14.33 -12.64 21.60
N TYR A 18 14.24 -13.87 21.11
CA TYR A 18 14.13 -15.04 21.99
C TYR A 18 15.43 -15.41 22.70
N PRO A 19 16.60 -15.44 22.04
CA PRO A 19 17.84 -15.82 22.70
C PRO A 19 18.36 -14.76 23.68
N PHE A 20 18.16 -13.47 23.38
CA PHE A 20 18.77 -12.39 24.15
C PHE A 20 17.85 -11.71 25.16
N ASN A 21 16.54 -11.94 25.12
CA ASN A 21 15.62 -11.34 26.08
C ASN A 21 15.19 -12.37 27.13
N SER A 22 15.54 -12.08 28.39
CA SER A 22 15.11 -12.89 29.52
C SER A 22 13.57 -12.91 29.66
N GLN A 23 13.01 -14.01 30.15
CA GLN A 23 11.56 -14.10 30.38
C GLN A 23 11.06 -13.04 31.37
N LYS A 24 11.86 -12.76 32.41
CA LYS A 24 11.57 -11.68 33.36
C LYS A 24 11.59 -10.32 32.68
N GLY A 25 12.58 -10.04 31.84
CA GLY A 25 12.66 -8.80 31.05
C GLY A 25 11.46 -8.60 30.14
N LYS A 26 11.00 -9.65 29.44
CA LYS A 26 9.79 -9.60 28.60
C LYS A 26 8.55 -9.23 29.41
N LYS A 27 8.30 -9.94 30.52
CA LYS A 27 7.18 -9.65 31.43
C LYS A 27 7.19 -8.21 31.97
N ASN A 28 8.38 -7.70 32.27
CA ASN A 28 8.55 -6.32 32.75
C ASN A 28 8.22 -5.29 31.66
N ALA A 29 8.60 -5.56 30.41
CA ALA A 29 8.35 -4.68 29.27
C ALA A 29 6.86 -4.66 28.86
N ASP A 30 6.16 -5.78 29.02
CA ASP A 30 4.71 -5.88 28.74
C ASP A 30 3.85 -5.02 29.70
N SER A 31 4.42 -4.55 30.82
CA SER A 31 3.76 -3.65 31.77
C SER A 31 4.48 -2.32 31.86
N LYS A 32 3.79 -1.24 31.45
CA LYS A 32 4.27 0.14 31.57
C LYS A 32 4.63 0.52 33.02
N ILE A 33 3.92 -0.06 33.99
CA ILE A 33 4.17 0.16 35.43
C ILE A 33 5.45 -0.56 35.89
N GLN A 34 5.67 -1.80 35.45
CA GLN A 34 6.89 -2.54 35.82
C GLN A 34 8.12 -1.95 35.14
N THR A 35 7.97 -1.53 33.88
CA THR A 35 8.99 -0.79 33.13
C THR A 35 9.43 0.46 33.89
N GLU A 36 8.49 1.33 34.30
CA GLU A 36 8.81 2.54 35.09
C GLU A 36 9.54 2.19 36.39
N LYS A 37 9.04 1.18 37.13
CA LYS A 37 9.65 0.76 38.41
C LYS A 37 11.12 0.38 38.27
N ILE A 38 11.45 -0.37 37.22
CA ILE A 38 12.82 -0.85 36.98
C ILE A 38 13.71 0.30 36.52
N LEU A 39 13.26 1.08 35.55
CA LEU A 39 14.03 2.21 35.03
C LEU A 39 14.33 3.24 36.13
N LYS A 40 13.32 3.58 36.95
CA LYS A 40 13.47 4.49 38.08
C LYS A 40 14.45 3.97 39.13
N LYS A 41 14.46 2.67 39.42
CA LYS A 41 15.40 2.05 40.37
C LYS A 41 16.86 2.33 39.99
N PHE A 42 17.15 2.41 38.69
CA PHE A 42 18.50 2.64 38.17
C PHE A 42 18.68 4.06 37.61
N GLY A 43 17.83 5.01 38.00
CA GLY A 43 17.97 6.43 37.63
C GLY A 43 17.74 6.74 36.15
N VAL A 44 17.14 5.83 35.37
CA VAL A 44 16.79 6.10 33.97
C VAL A 44 15.53 6.98 33.93
N PRO A 45 15.55 8.16 33.28
CA PRO A 45 14.42 9.07 33.27
C PRO A 45 13.17 8.46 32.62
N THR A 46 12.05 8.49 33.33
CA THR A 46 10.73 8.04 32.87
C THR A 46 9.65 8.95 33.43
N PRO A 47 8.48 9.08 32.78
CA PRO A 47 7.46 9.96 33.32
C PRO A 47 6.86 9.41 34.62
N LYS A 48 6.78 10.26 35.65
CA LYS A 48 6.31 9.91 37.00
C LYS A 48 4.87 9.37 36.99
N ILE A 49 4.66 8.19 37.58
CA ILE A 49 3.32 7.68 37.87
C ILE A 49 2.78 8.38 39.12
N ILE A 50 1.60 8.98 38.99
CA ILE A 50 0.91 9.74 40.04
C ILE A 50 0.05 8.79 40.89
N LYS A 51 -0.80 7.99 40.23
CA LYS A 51 -1.72 7.05 40.91
C LYS A 51 -1.90 5.77 40.09
N LYS A 52 -2.09 4.65 40.76
CA LYS A 52 -2.41 3.33 40.18
C LYS A 52 -3.73 2.86 40.78
N PHE A 53 -4.60 2.31 39.96
CA PHE A 53 -5.88 1.73 40.33
C PHE A 53 -5.84 0.26 39.99
N LYS A 54 -6.01 -0.62 40.99
CA LYS A 54 -6.04 -2.08 40.78
C LYS A 54 -7.42 -2.66 41.01
N LYS A 55 -8.28 -1.95 41.74
CA LYS A 55 -9.64 -2.35 42.08
C LYS A 55 -10.58 -1.16 41.90
N ILE A 56 -11.86 -1.43 41.67
CA ILE A 56 -12.89 -0.38 41.54
C ILE A 56 -12.93 0.52 42.78
N GLY A 57 -12.83 -0.06 43.99
CA GLY A 57 -12.77 0.72 45.21
C GLY A 57 -11.58 1.68 45.32
N ASP A 58 -10.49 1.49 44.55
CA ASP A 58 -9.38 2.45 44.50
C ASP A 58 -9.75 3.71 43.68
N ILE A 59 -10.67 3.56 42.72
CA ILE A 59 -11.16 4.62 41.82
C ILE A 59 -12.14 5.52 42.57
N ASP A 60 -13.07 4.91 43.32
CA ASP A 60 -14.12 5.62 44.03
C ASP A 60 -13.59 6.42 45.22
N LYS A 61 -12.60 5.87 45.94
CA LYS A 61 -11.96 6.51 47.10
C LYS A 61 -10.90 7.54 46.73
N PHE A 62 -10.55 7.66 45.45
CA PHE A 62 -9.54 8.61 45.01
C PHE A 62 -10.12 10.00 44.84
N ASP A 63 -9.42 10.99 45.39
CA ASP A 63 -9.74 12.40 45.23
C ASP A 63 -9.20 12.89 43.89
N TRP A 64 -10.07 12.93 42.89
CA TRP A 64 -9.73 13.32 41.52
C TRP A 64 -9.43 14.82 41.41
N GLU A 65 -9.92 15.65 42.32
CA GLU A 65 -9.66 17.09 42.33
C GLU A 65 -8.20 17.41 42.66
N LYS A 66 -7.46 16.51 43.32
CA LYS A 66 -6.02 16.67 43.57
C LYS A 66 -5.13 16.40 42.36
N LEU A 67 -5.71 16.02 41.22
CA LEU A 67 -4.94 15.80 40.00
C LEU A 67 -4.36 17.11 39.45
N PRO A 68 -3.12 17.06 38.90
CA PRO A 68 -2.51 18.22 38.27
C PRO A 68 -3.32 18.66 37.05
N GLU A 69 -3.06 19.87 36.58
CA GLU A 69 -3.71 20.42 35.39
C GLU A 69 -3.44 19.60 34.11
N TYR A 70 -2.29 18.90 34.05
CA TYR A 70 -1.87 18.09 32.91
C TYR A 70 -1.51 16.67 33.36
N PHE A 71 -2.19 15.66 32.82
CA PHE A 71 -1.88 14.25 33.08
C PHE A 71 -2.35 13.35 31.93
N ALA A 72 -1.94 12.08 31.98
CA ALA A 72 -2.47 11.04 31.12
C ALA A 72 -3.00 9.86 31.95
N LEU A 73 -4.25 9.44 31.69
CA LEU A 73 -4.84 8.21 32.20
C LEU A 73 -4.68 7.12 31.15
N LYS A 74 -4.12 5.96 31.53
CA LYS A 74 -3.83 4.89 30.57
C LYS A 74 -3.84 3.49 31.18
N PRO A 75 -4.06 2.45 30.36
CA PRO A 75 -3.86 1.04 30.73
C PRO A 75 -2.38 0.69 30.88
N SER A 76 -2.06 -0.27 31.76
CA SER A 76 -0.69 -0.77 31.94
C SER A 76 -0.24 -1.68 30.80
N ARG A 77 -1.16 -2.44 30.19
CA ARG A 77 -0.89 -3.47 29.17
C ARG A 77 -1.51 -3.17 27.80
N GLY A 78 -2.15 -2.01 27.63
CA GLY A 78 -2.81 -1.65 26.37
C GLY A 78 -1.85 -1.52 25.18
N LEU A 79 -2.35 -1.91 24.00
CA LEU A 79 -1.65 -1.86 22.72
C LEU A 79 -2.07 -0.65 21.86
N GLY A 80 -1.19 -0.21 20.95
CA GLY A 80 -1.54 0.72 19.87
C GLY A 80 -1.99 2.14 20.30
N GLY A 81 -1.89 2.46 21.59
CA GLY A 81 -2.37 3.72 22.17
C GLY A 81 -3.87 3.75 22.47
N GLU A 82 -4.52 2.58 22.56
CA GLU A 82 -5.92 2.45 22.98
C GLU A 82 -6.06 2.63 24.49
N GLY A 83 -7.24 3.10 24.93
CA GLY A 83 -7.50 3.40 26.34
C GLY A 83 -6.73 4.59 26.92
N ILE A 84 -6.00 5.39 26.12
CA ILE A 84 -5.25 6.55 26.62
C ILE A 84 -6.10 7.83 26.53
N ILE A 85 -6.34 8.45 27.68
CA ILE A 85 -6.90 9.79 27.80
C ILE A 85 -5.78 10.76 28.20
N VAL A 86 -5.65 11.85 27.44
CA VAL A 86 -4.65 12.91 27.69
C VAL A 86 -5.35 14.20 28.06
N VAL A 87 -5.17 14.64 29.30
CA VAL A 87 -5.70 15.89 29.85
C VAL A 87 -4.67 17.00 29.70
N LYS A 88 -5.13 18.17 29.25
CA LYS A 88 -4.30 19.32 28.84
C LYS A 88 -4.70 20.64 29.51
N GLY A 89 -5.39 20.59 30.64
CA GLY A 89 -5.97 21.78 31.25
C GLY A 89 -7.17 21.46 32.14
N ARG A 90 -7.56 22.43 32.96
CA ARG A 90 -8.89 22.47 33.58
C ARG A 90 -9.87 23.26 32.72
N ASN A 91 -11.16 22.93 32.83
CA ASN A 91 -12.22 23.72 32.22
C ASN A 91 -12.39 25.06 32.95
N LYS A 92 -13.09 26.03 32.34
CA LYS A 92 -13.27 27.38 32.90
C LYS A 92 -14.00 27.39 34.26
N THR A 93 -14.80 26.37 34.54
CA THR A 93 -15.57 26.23 35.78
C THR A 93 -14.82 25.46 36.87
N ASN A 94 -13.60 24.97 36.59
CA ASN A 94 -12.79 24.09 37.45
C ASN A 94 -13.44 22.75 37.89
N THR A 95 -14.64 22.45 37.40
CA THR A 95 -15.40 21.21 37.67
C THR A 95 -15.03 20.03 36.76
N GLY A 96 -14.05 20.19 35.89
CA GLY A 96 -13.61 19.14 34.95
C GLY A 96 -12.35 19.51 34.19
N TRP A 97 -11.97 18.65 33.24
CA TRP A 97 -10.72 18.72 32.51
C TRP A 97 -10.91 18.93 31.01
N LEU A 98 -9.90 19.50 30.36
CA LEU A 98 -9.89 19.71 28.90
C LEU A 98 -9.03 18.65 28.21
N LEU A 99 -9.63 17.92 27.27
CA LEU A 99 -8.92 17.03 26.35
C LEU A 99 -8.37 17.79 25.14
N THR A 100 -9.17 18.75 24.66
CA THR A 100 -8.83 19.71 23.61
C THR A 100 -9.49 21.06 23.89
N LYS A 101 -9.28 22.07 23.02
CA LYS A 101 -9.95 23.38 23.17
C LYS A 101 -11.48 23.31 23.17
N THR A 102 -12.06 22.27 22.57
CA THR A 102 -13.51 22.13 22.36
C THR A 102 -14.11 20.92 23.06
N GLN A 103 -13.29 20.12 23.74
CA GLN A 103 -13.72 18.87 24.35
C GLN A 103 -13.26 18.83 25.80
N SER A 104 -14.23 18.69 26.71
CA SER A 104 -14.00 18.49 28.14
C SER A 104 -14.37 17.07 28.56
N ILE A 105 -13.90 16.67 29.73
CA ILE A 105 -14.22 15.42 30.41
C ILE A 105 -14.42 15.72 31.90
N ASN A 106 -15.41 15.10 32.53
CA ASN A 106 -15.67 15.29 33.97
C ASN A 106 -15.07 14.12 34.78
N GLU A 107 -15.25 14.17 36.10
CA GLU A 107 -14.75 13.11 36.99
C GLU A 107 -15.44 11.76 36.75
N ALA A 108 -16.76 11.75 36.56
CA ALA A 108 -17.52 10.53 36.34
C ALA A 108 -17.04 9.79 35.07
N ASP A 109 -16.77 10.54 34.00
CA ASP A 109 -16.22 10.00 32.75
C ASP A 109 -14.82 9.38 32.96
N LEU A 110 -13.96 10.03 33.75
CA LEU A 110 -12.62 9.51 34.06
C LEU A 110 -12.69 8.25 34.94
N LYS A 111 -13.63 8.20 35.88
CA LYS A 111 -13.90 7.02 36.71
C LYS A 111 -14.39 5.86 35.86
N LEU A 112 -15.37 6.10 35.00
CA LEU A 112 -15.91 5.09 34.08
C LEU A 112 -14.80 4.54 33.16
N HIS A 113 -14.03 5.43 32.53
CA HIS A 113 -12.92 5.01 31.66
C HIS A 113 -11.84 4.20 32.42
N ALA A 114 -11.58 4.55 33.69
CA ALA A 114 -10.67 3.77 34.54
C ALA A 114 -11.24 2.38 34.88
N GLN A 115 -12.56 2.26 35.07
CA GLN A 115 -13.25 0.98 35.27
C GLN A 115 -13.19 0.12 34.01
N ASP A 116 -13.46 0.68 32.82
CA ASP A 116 -13.34 -0.02 31.54
C ASP A 116 -11.93 -0.61 31.34
N ILE A 117 -10.89 0.13 31.75
CA ILE A 117 -9.51 -0.36 31.73
C ILE A 117 -9.34 -1.56 32.69
N LEU A 118 -9.88 -1.48 33.91
CA LEU A 118 -9.78 -2.58 34.90
C LEU A 118 -10.46 -3.86 34.40
N GLU A 119 -11.59 -3.72 33.71
CA GLU A 119 -12.34 -4.83 33.12
C GLU A 119 -11.66 -5.42 31.88
N GLY A 120 -10.65 -4.73 31.33
CA GLY A 120 -9.84 -5.22 30.24
C GLY A 120 -10.29 -4.75 28.85
N ALA A 121 -11.19 -3.75 28.75
CA ALA A 121 -11.72 -3.25 27.48
C ALA A 121 -10.65 -2.80 26.46
N TYR A 122 -9.45 -2.49 26.94
CA TYR A 122 -8.31 -2.01 26.13
C TYR A 122 -7.09 -2.94 26.18
N SER A 123 -7.24 -4.15 26.71
CA SER A 123 -6.18 -5.13 26.91
C SER A 123 -6.30 -6.30 25.93
N MET A 124 -5.16 -6.88 25.55
CA MET A 124 -5.12 -8.05 24.67
C MET A 124 -5.92 -9.22 25.24
N GLY A 125 -6.99 -9.63 24.54
CA GLY A 125 -7.85 -10.74 24.96
C GLY A 125 -8.83 -10.39 26.09
N ASN A 126 -9.15 -9.11 26.28
CA ASN A 126 -10.10 -8.61 27.29
C ASN A 126 -9.79 -9.08 28.72
N VAL A 127 -8.50 -9.21 29.04
CA VAL A 127 -8.05 -9.58 30.38
C VAL A 127 -7.98 -8.34 31.30
N PRO A 128 -8.29 -8.49 32.60
CA PRO A 128 -8.18 -7.40 33.55
C PRO A 128 -6.81 -6.73 33.56
N ASP A 129 -6.79 -5.40 33.65
CA ASP A 129 -5.58 -4.58 33.65
C ASP A 129 -5.53 -3.60 34.83
N VAL A 130 -4.48 -2.79 34.89
CA VAL A 130 -4.28 -1.73 35.88
C VAL A 130 -4.38 -0.38 35.19
N ALA A 131 -5.37 0.42 35.55
CA ALA A 131 -5.45 1.81 35.16
C ALA A 131 -4.47 2.65 35.98
N PHE A 132 -3.77 3.59 35.34
CA PHE A 132 -2.89 4.49 36.07
C PHE A 132 -2.82 5.87 35.46
N ILE A 133 -2.56 6.84 36.33
CA ILE A 133 -2.37 8.25 35.98
C ILE A 133 -0.88 8.55 36.00
N GLN A 134 -0.39 9.15 34.92
CA GLN A 134 1.01 9.52 34.74
C GLN A 134 1.14 11.02 34.43
N GLU A 135 2.29 11.60 34.78
CA GLU A 135 2.63 12.96 34.37
C GLU A 135 2.55 13.12 32.84
N PHE A 136 2.01 14.26 32.41
CA PHE A 136 1.92 14.59 30.99
C PHE A 136 3.29 15.01 30.46
N VAL A 137 3.75 14.34 29.38
CA VAL A 137 4.98 14.73 28.68
C VAL A 137 4.63 15.70 27.56
N GLY A 138 4.91 16.98 27.81
CA GLY A 138 4.70 18.05 26.85
C GLY A 138 5.54 17.91 25.59
N ARG A 139 5.08 18.55 24.50
CA ARG A 139 5.82 18.59 23.24
C ARG A 139 6.96 19.61 23.32
N HIS A 140 8.21 19.15 23.19
CA HIS A 140 9.39 20.01 23.09
C HIS A 140 9.23 21.10 22.01
N PRO A 141 9.61 22.37 22.26
CA PRO A 141 9.43 23.49 21.33
C PRO A 141 9.95 23.22 19.91
N PHE A 142 11.09 22.55 19.80
CA PHE A 142 11.69 22.09 18.53
C PHE A 142 10.71 21.36 17.61
N PHE A 143 9.85 20.49 18.17
CA PHE A 143 8.93 19.67 17.39
C PHE A 143 7.62 20.36 17.04
N ARG A 144 7.37 21.60 17.50
CA ARG A 144 6.09 22.28 17.29
C ARG A 144 5.73 22.46 15.82
N LYS A 145 6.73 22.75 14.98
CA LYS A 145 6.58 22.92 13.52
C LYS A 145 6.54 21.59 12.76
N LEU A 146 7.11 20.53 13.33
CA LEU A 146 7.25 19.22 12.68
C LEU A 146 6.02 18.31 12.88
N ALA A 147 5.38 18.39 14.05
CA ALA A 147 4.32 17.47 14.44
C ALA A 147 2.93 18.10 14.44
N PHE A 148 1.94 17.39 13.88
CA PHE A 148 0.54 17.80 13.98
C PHE A 148 -0.08 17.30 15.29
N ARG A 149 -0.16 18.18 16.30
CA ARG A 149 -0.65 17.83 17.65
C ARG A 149 0.11 16.63 18.26
N GLY A 150 -0.07 16.36 19.54
CA GLY A 150 0.65 15.28 20.25
C GLY A 150 2.16 15.49 20.35
N THR A 151 2.86 14.53 20.97
CA THR A 151 4.31 14.56 21.20
C THR A 151 4.97 13.55 20.28
N PRO A 152 5.94 13.93 19.41
CA PRO A 152 6.72 12.97 18.64
C PRO A 152 7.51 12.04 19.53
N ASP A 153 7.60 10.79 19.10
CA ASP A 153 8.47 9.82 19.74
C ASP A 153 9.74 9.57 18.92
N ILE A 154 10.80 9.17 19.62
CA ILE A 154 12.03 8.68 19.05
C ILE A 154 12.13 7.20 19.43
N ARG A 155 12.10 6.33 18.43
CA ARG A 155 12.33 4.90 18.62
C ARG A 155 13.79 4.58 18.32
N ILE A 156 14.44 3.87 19.24
CA ILE A 156 15.83 3.41 19.10
C ILE A 156 15.88 1.92 19.33
N ILE A 157 16.42 1.19 18.35
CA ILE A 157 16.75 -0.22 18.51
C ILE A 157 18.11 -0.31 19.17
N VAL A 158 18.17 -0.97 20.32
CA VAL A 158 19.40 -1.20 21.08
C VAL A 158 19.62 -2.70 21.17
N PHE A 159 20.84 -3.14 20.82
CA PHE A 159 21.28 -4.52 20.93
C PHE A 159 22.67 -4.54 21.55
N ASN A 160 22.89 -5.40 22.55
CA ASN A 160 24.19 -5.48 23.25
C ASN A 160 24.70 -4.11 23.75
N LYS A 161 23.85 -3.32 24.42
CA LYS A 161 24.07 -1.91 24.85
C LYS A 161 24.40 -0.91 23.73
N VAL A 162 24.45 -1.33 22.46
CA VAL A 162 24.76 -0.47 21.32
C VAL A 162 23.47 0.01 20.65
N PRO A 163 23.26 1.34 20.51
CA PRO A 163 22.21 1.88 19.66
C PRO A 163 22.50 1.57 18.18
N VAL A 164 21.61 0.81 17.53
CA VAL A 164 21.85 0.24 16.20
C VAL A 164 21.19 1.06 15.10
N MET A 165 19.98 1.53 15.39
CA MET A 165 19.12 2.22 14.42
C MET A 165 18.08 3.06 15.16
N ALA A 166 17.82 4.26 14.67
CA ALA A 166 16.82 5.15 15.25
C ALA A 166 15.86 5.71 14.20
N MET A 167 14.65 6.06 14.63
CA MET A 167 13.72 6.87 13.85
C MET A 167 12.93 7.82 14.74
N LEU A 168 12.62 8.98 14.20
CA LEU A 168 11.64 9.92 14.73
C LEU A 168 10.26 9.59 14.12
N ARG A 169 9.24 9.37 14.94
CA ARG A 169 7.86 9.18 14.49
C ARG A 169 7.09 10.48 14.72
N LEU A 170 6.62 11.07 13.62
CA LEU A 170 5.92 12.35 13.60
C LEU A 170 4.40 12.14 13.50
N PRO A 171 3.63 12.57 14.50
CA PRO A 171 2.18 12.60 14.42
C PRO A 171 1.67 13.48 13.27
N THR A 172 0.61 13.00 12.60
CA THR A 172 -0.06 13.69 11.51
C THR A 172 -1.54 13.93 11.83
N LYS A 173 -2.23 14.68 10.97
CA LYS A 173 -3.70 14.83 11.03
C LYS A 173 -4.40 13.49 10.86
N VAL A 174 -3.87 12.63 10.00
CA VAL A 174 -4.46 11.31 9.73
C VAL A 174 -4.31 10.39 10.94
N SER A 175 -3.17 10.44 11.64
CA SER A 175 -2.97 9.69 12.88
C SER A 175 -3.64 10.29 14.10
N ARG A 176 -4.49 11.32 13.93
CA ARG A 176 -5.19 12.03 15.00
C ARG A 176 -4.25 12.53 16.10
N GLY A 177 -2.99 12.87 15.74
CA GLY A 177 -1.97 13.30 16.69
C GLY A 177 -1.25 12.17 17.45
N ARG A 178 -1.40 10.91 17.02
CA ARG A 178 -0.66 9.75 17.55
C ARG A 178 0.60 9.46 16.74
N ALA A 179 1.66 8.97 17.38
CA ALA A 179 2.93 8.62 16.73
C ALA A 179 2.98 7.13 16.33
N ASN A 180 1.88 6.63 15.75
CA ASN A 180 1.75 5.26 15.25
C ASN A 180 1.79 5.25 13.72
N LEU A 181 2.81 4.61 13.15
CA LEU A 181 3.02 4.54 11.69
C LEU A 181 1.87 3.84 10.95
N HIS A 182 1.24 2.83 11.56
CA HIS A 182 0.08 2.14 10.99
C HIS A 182 -1.17 3.03 10.95
N GLN A 183 -1.28 3.99 11.88
CA GLN A 183 -2.36 4.98 11.92
C GLN A 183 -2.04 6.21 11.06
N GLY A 184 -0.97 6.19 10.26
CA GLY A 184 -0.62 7.28 9.35
C GLY A 184 0.34 8.33 9.94
N ALA A 185 1.08 8.01 11.00
CA ALA A 185 2.24 8.82 11.40
C ALA A 185 3.38 8.67 10.38
N ILE A 186 4.28 9.65 10.32
CA ILE A 186 5.44 9.64 9.44
C ILE A 186 6.63 9.07 10.20
N GLY A 187 7.39 8.15 9.59
CA GLY A 187 8.63 7.63 10.16
C GLY A 187 9.83 8.29 9.50
N VAL A 188 10.71 8.92 10.25
CA VAL A 188 11.90 9.61 9.74
C VAL A 188 13.13 8.93 10.31
N GLY A 189 13.97 8.33 9.48
CA GLY A 189 15.23 7.72 9.90
C GLY A 189 16.16 8.77 10.52
N VAL A 190 16.99 8.35 11.48
CA VAL A 190 17.94 9.22 12.17
C VAL A 190 19.31 8.56 12.17
N ASP A 191 20.31 9.30 11.71
CA ASP A 191 21.70 8.85 11.76
C ASP A 191 22.19 8.79 13.21
N ILE A 192 22.68 7.60 13.62
CA ILE A 192 23.11 7.35 15.01
C ILE A 192 24.28 8.26 15.40
N ALA A 193 25.21 8.54 14.49
CA ALA A 193 26.40 9.32 14.83
C ALA A 193 26.11 10.81 15.05
N THR A 194 25.21 11.38 14.25
CA THR A 194 25.01 12.84 14.17
C THR A 194 23.69 13.32 14.76
N GLY A 195 22.71 12.44 14.92
CA GLY A 195 21.34 12.81 15.29
C GLY A 195 20.59 13.56 14.19
N VAL A 196 21.12 13.56 12.97
CA VAL A 196 20.50 14.20 11.82
C VAL A 196 19.52 13.25 11.16
N THR A 197 18.32 13.74 10.89
CA THR A 197 17.30 12.97 10.16
C THR A 197 17.76 12.69 8.74
N THR A 198 17.49 11.49 8.23
CA THR A 198 17.97 11.05 6.92
C THR A 198 16.84 11.02 5.90
N ARG A 199 16.12 9.89 5.83
CA ARG A 199 15.01 9.66 4.91
C ARG A 199 13.72 9.57 5.71
N ALA A 200 12.59 9.77 5.04
CA ALA A 200 11.29 9.66 5.67
C ALA A 200 10.39 8.70 4.88
N ILE A 201 9.45 8.07 5.60
CA ILE A 201 8.43 7.19 5.06
C ILE A 201 7.05 7.59 5.58
N TRP A 202 6.05 7.42 4.73
CA TRP A 202 4.64 7.57 5.08
C TRP A 202 3.84 6.52 4.32
N TYR A 203 3.03 5.73 5.04
CA TYR A 203 2.37 4.53 4.49
C TYR A 203 3.33 3.58 3.75
N GLY A 204 4.53 3.40 4.30
CA GLY A 204 5.58 2.55 3.71
C GLY A 204 6.27 3.12 2.46
N LYS A 205 5.79 4.25 1.91
CA LYS A 205 6.40 4.93 0.76
C LYS A 205 7.38 6.01 1.22
N GLN A 206 8.48 6.17 0.51
CA GLN A 206 9.47 7.20 0.83
C GLN A 206 8.93 8.60 0.50
N ILE A 207 9.15 9.54 1.41
CA ILE A 207 8.82 10.95 1.24
C ILE A 207 10.03 11.83 1.59
N THR A 208 10.09 13.03 1.00
CA THR A 208 11.16 14.01 1.26
C THR A 208 10.69 15.19 2.09
N HIS A 209 9.43 15.57 1.93
CA HIS A 209 8.78 16.67 2.64
C HIS A 209 7.58 16.16 3.42
N LYS A 210 7.24 16.86 4.50
CA LYS A 210 6.06 16.56 5.28
C LYS A 210 4.81 16.86 4.42
N PRO A 211 3.87 15.91 4.29
CA PRO A 211 2.66 16.08 3.49
C PRO A 211 1.89 17.36 3.82
N GLY A 212 1.48 18.07 2.78
CA GLY A 212 0.76 19.35 2.89
C GLY A 212 1.62 20.52 3.39
N THR A 213 2.96 20.41 3.39
CA THR A 213 3.87 21.50 3.79
C THR A 213 5.18 21.45 2.99
N ASN A 214 5.91 22.57 2.93
CA ASN A 214 7.25 22.64 2.33
C ASN A 214 8.38 22.25 3.32
N ILE A 215 8.04 21.63 4.46
CA ILE A 215 9.03 21.25 5.45
C ILE A 215 9.75 19.98 5.00
N LYS A 216 11.03 20.10 4.68
CA LYS A 216 11.90 18.97 4.38
C LYS A 216 12.17 18.15 5.63
N LEU A 217 12.04 16.83 5.55
CA LEU A 217 12.17 15.93 6.70
C LEU A 217 13.59 15.39 6.92
N GLY A 218 14.44 15.41 5.88
CA GLY A 218 15.85 15.03 5.98
C GLY A 218 16.76 16.24 6.18
N GLY A 219 17.79 16.09 7.02
CA GLY A 219 18.76 17.14 7.37
C GLY A 219 18.45 17.89 8.67
N ILE A 220 17.48 17.43 9.46
CA ILE A 220 17.08 18.07 10.72
C ILE A 220 17.91 17.46 11.86
N LYS A 221 18.65 18.28 12.61
CA LYS A 221 19.42 17.84 13.78
C LYS A 221 18.53 17.77 15.02
N ILE A 222 18.36 16.58 15.59
CA ILE A 222 17.60 16.38 16.83
C ILE A 222 18.40 16.92 18.03
N PRO A 223 17.79 17.72 18.92
CA PRO A 223 18.49 18.25 20.10
C PRO A 223 18.84 17.14 21.10
N ASN A 224 19.92 17.34 21.86
CA ASN A 224 20.38 16.45 22.95
C ASN A 224 20.55 14.98 22.53
N TRP A 225 21.01 14.74 21.29
CA TRP A 225 21.10 13.41 20.71
C TRP A 225 21.95 12.42 21.52
N ASP A 226 23.10 12.84 22.03
CA ASP A 226 23.96 11.96 22.82
C ASP A 226 23.28 11.52 24.13
N SER A 227 22.58 12.44 24.80
CA SER A 227 21.76 12.11 25.97
C SER A 227 20.63 11.14 25.63
N ILE A 228 19.99 11.28 24.47
CA ILE A 228 18.96 10.35 23.99
C ILE A 228 19.52 8.94 23.80
N LEU A 229 20.69 8.81 23.15
CA LEU A 229 21.35 7.52 22.95
C LEU A 229 21.78 6.89 24.28
N MET A 230 22.34 7.68 25.19
CA MET A 230 22.72 7.23 26.53
C MET A 230 21.51 6.72 27.32
N THR A 231 20.41 7.48 27.35
CA THR A 231 19.17 7.06 28.01
C THR A 231 18.63 5.76 27.43
N ALA A 232 18.65 5.60 26.10
CA ALA A 232 18.19 4.37 25.46
C ALA A 232 19.09 3.16 25.79
N SER A 233 20.41 3.34 25.77
CA SER A 233 21.35 2.27 26.10
C SER A 233 21.28 1.87 27.58
N ASN A 234 21.23 2.84 28.50
CA ASN A 234 21.01 2.59 29.92
C ASN A 234 19.69 1.86 30.18
N ALA A 235 18.61 2.24 29.48
CA ALA A 235 17.32 1.57 29.61
C ALA A 235 17.40 0.10 29.22
N GLN A 236 18.12 -0.22 28.13
CA GLN A 236 18.35 -1.61 27.75
C GLN A 236 19.14 -2.35 28.84
N ALA A 237 20.27 -1.78 29.28
CA ALA A 237 21.20 -2.41 30.22
C ALA A 237 20.51 -2.90 31.52
N VAL A 238 19.49 -2.18 31.98
CA VAL A 238 18.78 -2.50 33.23
C VAL A 238 17.45 -3.26 33.03
N SER A 239 16.99 -3.40 31.79
CA SER A 239 15.68 -4.00 31.47
C SER A 239 15.66 -5.53 31.48
N GLY A 240 16.82 -6.17 31.32
CA GLY A 240 16.92 -7.61 31.09
C GLY A 240 16.53 -8.04 29.66
N LEU A 241 16.47 -7.10 28.72
CA LEU A 241 16.26 -7.32 27.28
C LEU A 241 17.56 -7.05 26.52
N GLY A 242 18.22 -8.08 26.00
CA GLY A 242 19.42 -7.90 25.16
C GLY A 242 19.12 -7.29 23.78
N TYR A 243 17.90 -7.44 23.26
CA TYR A 243 17.39 -6.78 22.05
C TYR A 243 16.06 -6.07 22.32
N VAL A 244 16.02 -4.74 22.18
CA VAL A 244 14.86 -3.92 22.55
C VAL A 244 14.65 -2.74 21.61
N GLY A 245 13.40 -2.34 21.42
CA GLY A 245 13.06 -1.01 20.94
C GLY A 245 12.70 -0.10 22.12
N VAL A 246 13.49 0.94 22.32
CA VAL A 246 13.25 1.96 23.34
C VAL A 246 12.52 3.12 22.70
N ASP A 247 11.35 3.47 23.23
CA ASP A 247 10.57 4.62 22.78
C ASP A 247 10.74 5.77 23.76
N LEU A 248 11.22 6.91 23.27
CA LEU A 248 11.53 8.08 24.07
C LEU A 248 10.75 9.31 23.63
N PHE A 249 10.40 10.17 24.59
CA PHE A 249 10.02 11.55 24.34
C PHE A 249 11.12 12.50 24.82
N ILE A 250 11.17 13.68 24.23
CA ILE A 250 12.00 14.79 24.75
C ILE A 250 11.07 15.71 25.54
N HIS A 251 11.19 15.70 26.85
CA HIS A 251 10.51 16.66 27.72
C HIS A 251 11.15 18.06 27.52
N PRO A 252 10.37 19.15 27.46
CA PRO A 252 10.88 20.51 27.30
C PRO A 252 12.00 20.90 28.28
N GLU A 253 11.82 20.59 29.56
CA GLU A 253 12.76 20.94 30.64
C GLU A 253 13.64 19.76 31.09
N LYS A 254 13.03 18.60 31.34
CA LYS A 254 13.70 17.42 31.92
C LYS A 254 14.50 16.57 30.92
N GLY A 255 14.49 16.89 29.63
CA GLY A 255 15.23 16.15 28.60
C GLY A 255 14.61 14.79 28.21
N PRO A 256 15.41 13.83 27.73
CA PRO A 256 14.89 12.56 27.20
C PRO A 256 14.33 11.65 28.29
N MET A 257 13.13 11.11 28.05
CA MET A 257 12.43 10.20 28.96
C MET A 257 11.97 8.94 28.21
N VAL A 258 12.18 7.77 28.81
CA VAL A 258 11.69 6.50 28.28
C VAL A 258 10.20 6.35 28.59
N ILE A 259 9.43 6.06 27.55
CA ILE A 259 7.97 5.92 27.62
C ILE A 259 7.56 4.45 27.62
N GLU A 260 8.24 3.64 26.80
CA GLU A 260 7.92 2.23 26.61
C GLU A 260 9.18 1.46 26.18
N LEU A 261 9.28 0.21 26.64
CA LEU A 261 10.24 -0.77 26.16
C LEU A 261 9.49 -1.84 25.39
N ASN A 262 9.94 -2.11 24.16
CA ASN A 262 9.33 -3.10 23.29
C ASN A 262 10.30 -4.26 23.07
N ALA A 263 10.00 -5.45 23.59
CA ALA A 263 10.83 -6.64 23.41
C ALA A 263 10.81 -7.21 21.98
N GLN A 264 9.79 -6.83 21.19
CA GLN A 264 9.61 -7.21 19.79
C GLN A 264 9.28 -5.98 18.93
N PRO A 265 10.21 -5.02 18.79
CA PRO A 265 9.94 -3.77 18.11
C PRO A 265 9.63 -3.97 16.62
N GLY A 266 8.72 -3.14 16.10
CA GLY A 266 8.33 -3.17 14.68
C GLY A 266 9.50 -2.85 13.73
N LEU A 267 9.51 -3.50 12.58
CA LEU A 267 10.65 -3.49 11.64
C LEU A 267 10.60 -2.38 10.58
N GLN A 268 9.55 -1.54 10.59
CA GLN A 268 9.40 -0.39 9.69
C GLN A 268 10.53 0.65 9.82
N ILE A 269 11.28 0.63 10.94
CA ILE A 269 12.47 1.46 11.14
C ILE A 269 13.54 1.22 10.05
N GLN A 270 13.61 0.02 9.47
CA GLN A 270 14.48 -0.31 8.35
C GLN A 270 14.12 0.49 7.09
N LEU A 271 12.82 0.66 6.85
CA LEU A 271 12.30 1.43 5.73
C LEU A 271 12.56 2.93 5.96
N ALA A 272 12.34 3.44 7.18
CA ALA A 272 12.61 4.83 7.51
C ALA A 272 14.09 5.22 7.29
N ASN A 273 15.02 4.31 7.58
CA ASN A 273 16.45 4.52 7.37
C ASN A 273 16.94 4.09 5.97
N MET A 274 16.12 3.35 5.20
CA MET A 274 16.51 2.65 3.96
C MET A 274 17.76 1.77 4.10
N VAL A 275 17.95 1.18 5.29
CA VAL A 275 19.07 0.28 5.61
C VAL A 275 18.55 -0.94 6.36
N GLY A 276 19.04 -2.11 5.98
CA GLY A 276 18.65 -3.38 6.61
C GLY A 276 19.23 -3.50 8.01
N LEU A 277 18.40 -3.95 8.96
CA LEU A 277 18.74 -4.09 10.38
C LEU A 277 19.60 -5.33 10.65
N ARG A 278 19.40 -6.43 9.90
CA ARG A 278 20.09 -7.71 10.14
C ARG A 278 21.61 -7.54 10.13
N ARG A 279 22.14 -7.00 9.03
CA ARG A 279 23.58 -6.75 8.88
C ARG A 279 24.14 -5.83 9.97
N ARG A 280 23.34 -4.90 10.51
CA ARG A 280 23.80 -4.01 11.58
C ARG A 280 23.92 -4.76 12.89
N LEU A 281 22.93 -5.58 13.23
CA LEU A 281 22.96 -6.43 14.43
C LEU A 281 24.11 -7.44 14.37
N ASP A 282 24.32 -8.10 13.23
CA ASP A 282 25.40 -9.10 13.07
C ASP A 282 26.79 -8.48 13.32
N ARG A 283 27.01 -7.21 12.97
CA ARG A 283 28.31 -6.52 13.17
C ARG A 283 28.70 -6.29 14.62
N ILE A 284 27.73 -6.31 15.53
CA ILE A 284 27.93 -5.99 16.94
C ILE A 284 27.56 -7.16 17.87
N HIS A 285 27.17 -8.29 17.28
CA HIS A 285 26.70 -9.47 17.99
C HIS A 285 27.78 -10.05 18.91
N ASP A 286 29.00 -10.16 18.39
CA ASP A 286 30.13 -10.77 19.10
C ASP A 286 31.06 -9.73 19.75
N LEU A 287 30.63 -8.46 19.84
CA LEU A 287 31.43 -7.44 20.50
C LEU A 287 31.24 -7.49 22.01
N ASP A 288 32.34 -7.36 22.75
CA ASP A 288 32.26 -7.16 24.19
C ASP A 288 31.99 -5.68 24.52
N VAL A 289 30.80 -5.41 25.07
CA VAL A 289 30.33 -4.07 25.36
C VAL A 289 30.18 -3.88 26.86
N ILE A 290 31.21 -3.27 27.44
CA ILE A 290 31.39 -2.99 28.87
C ILE A 290 30.15 -2.32 29.48
N ASP A 291 29.76 -1.15 28.97
CA ASP A 291 28.65 -0.35 29.51
C ASP A 291 27.91 0.42 28.42
N ALA A 292 26.93 1.24 28.83
CA ALA A 292 26.14 2.04 27.92
C ALA A 292 26.96 3.11 27.18
N GLU A 293 27.96 3.71 27.82
CA GLU A 293 28.79 4.74 27.21
C GLU A 293 29.66 4.15 26.10
N HIS A 294 30.29 3.02 26.37
CA HIS A 294 31.03 2.24 25.39
C HIS A 294 30.12 1.83 24.22
N GLY A 295 28.90 1.35 24.53
CA GLY A 295 27.92 0.98 23.52
C GLY A 295 27.50 2.14 22.60
N VAL A 296 27.31 3.35 23.16
CA VAL A 296 27.01 4.55 22.37
C VAL A 296 28.20 4.93 21.48
N LYS A 297 29.44 4.90 21.99
CA LYS A 297 30.65 5.17 21.20
C LYS A 297 30.78 4.20 20.01
N ILE A 298 30.61 2.90 20.26
CA ILE A 298 30.58 1.86 19.21
C ILE A 298 29.50 2.16 18.18
N GLY A 299 28.28 2.45 18.63
CA GLY A 299 27.15 2.74 17.75
C GLY A 299 27.43 3.92 16.82
N LYS A 300 27.94 5.03 17.37
CA LYS A 300 28.31 6.22 16.58
C LYS A 300 29.42 5.92 15.57
N ALA A 301 30.43 5.12 15.93
CA ALA A 301 31.53 4.78 15.05
C ALA A 301 31.11 3.84 13.90
N ILE A 302 30.39 2.76 14.23
CA ILE A 302 30.09 1.65 13.29
C ILE A 302 28.93 2.00 12.36
N PHE A 303 27.95 2.77 12.84
CA PHE A 303 26.65 2.97 12.17
C PHE A 303 26.43 4.35 11.56
N SER A 304 27.47 5.18 11.47
CA SER A 304 27.44 6.44 10.73
C SER A 304 27.12 6.22 9.24
N GLU A 305 26.17 6.95 8.69
CA GLU A 305 25.95 6.99 7.24
C GLU A 305 27.12 7.69 6.53
N ARG A 306 27.58 7.17 5.38
CA ARG A 306 28.66 7.78 4.54
C ARG A 306 28.42 9.26 4.17
N LEU A 307 27.20 9.78 4.34
CA LEU A 307 26.86 11.20 4.20
C LEU A 307 27.58 12.09 5.23
N SER A 308 27.89 11.60 6.43
CA SER A 308 28.64 12.36 7.46
C SER A 308 30.11 12.57 7.08
N ARG A 309 30.72 11.64 6.32
CA ARG A 309 32.06 11.83 5.74
C ARG A 309 32.12 12.86 4.61
N ARG A 310 30.96 13.26 4.06
CA ARG A 310 30.85 14.31 3.03
C ARG A 310 30.65 15.71 3.60
N VAL A 311 30.48 15.84 4.92
CA VAL A 311 30.43 17.17 5.56
C VAL A 311 31.83 17.82 5.59
N SER A 312 32.89 17.05 5.26
CA SER A 312 34.20 17.57 4.90
C SER A 312 34.55 17.20 3.45
N LYS A 313 34.47 18.21 2.57
CA LYS A 313 35.03 18.33 1.21
C LYS A 313 34.33 17.64 0.03
N ASP A 314 34.10 18.51 -0.96
CA ASP A 314 33.76 18.43 -2.38
C ASP A 314 32.39 17.90 -2.85
N GLU A 315 31.67 18.86 -3.47
CA GLU A 315 30.44 18.71 -4.21
C GLU A 315 30.60 17.76 -5.40
N GLN A 316 30.13 16.52 -5.25
CA GLN A 316 29.73 15.73 -6.41
C GLN A 316 28.29 16.05 -6.77
N LYS A 317 28.10 16.63 -7.96
CA LYS A 317 26.78 16.86 -8.57
C LYS A 317 25.98 15.56 -8.58
N LYS A 318 24.80 15.59 -7.94
CA LYS A 318 23.86 14.47 -7.91
C LYS A 318 23.14 14.39 -9.24
N ILE A 319 23.19 13.22 -9.86
CA ILE A 319 22.45 12.85 -11.06
C ILE A 319 21.02 12.49 -10.62
N SER A 320 20.03 13.18 -11.19
CA SER A 320 18.60 12.99 -11.00
C SER A 320 18.05 11.86 -11.89
N VAL A 321 16.75 11.52 -11.73
CA VAL A 321 16.10 10.45 -12.52
C VAL A 321 16.00 10.83 -14.00
N TRP A 322 15.94 12.12 -14.31
CA TRP A 322 15.89 12.65 -15.66
C TRP A 322 17.01 13.67 -15.83
N GLU A 323 18.01 13.29 -16.60
CA GLU A 323 19.17 14.13 -16.81
C GLU A 323 19.18 14.69 -18.21
N GLU A 324 19.52 15.97 -18.30
CA GLU A 324 19.89 16.53 -19.58
C GLU A 324 21.16 15.80 -20.07
N VAL A 325 21.04 15.18 -21.24
CA VAL A 325 22.13 14.54 -21.94
C VAL A 325 22.29 15.18 -23.31
N ARG A 326 23.54 15.45 -23.67
CA ARG A 326 23.89 15.85 -25.04
C ARG A 326 24.33 14.62 -25.81
N ILE A 327 23.55 14.21 -26.79
CA ILE A 327 23.86 13.05 -27.65
C ILE A 327 24.64 13.54 -28.87
N ILE A 328 25.76 12.87 -29.16
CA ILE A 328 26.60 13.16 -30.32
C ILE A 328 26.16 12.28 -31.49
N GLY A 329 25.56 12.90 -32.51
CA GLY A 329 25.15 12.24 -33.74
C GLY A 329 26.17 12.41 -34.86
N LYS A 330 25.94 11.73 -35.99
CA LYS A 330 26.71 11.94 -37.22
C LYS A 330 26.20 13.15 -38.01
N LEU A 331 24.90 13.40 -37.97
CA LEU A 331 24.25 14.50 -38.70
C LEU A 331 24.12 15.76 -37.85
N LYS A 332 23.74 15.61 -36.58
CA LYS A 332 23.56 16.69 -35.62
C LYS A 332 23.76 16.20 -34.19
N ASN A 333 24.09 17.10 -33.28
CA ASN A 333 24.06 16.85 -31.84
C ASN A 333 22.72 17.34 -31.29
N ILE A 334 22.11 16.59 -30.36
CA ILE A 334 20.92 17.09 -29.65
C ILE A 334 21.14 17.10 -28.15
N ILE A 335 20.50 18.05 -27.49
CA ILE A 335 20.28 18.04 -26.05
C ILE A 335 18.88 17.48 -25.81
N THR A 336 18.77 16.47 -24.97
CA THR A 336 17.49 15.84 -24.60
C THR A 336 17.55 15.32 -23.18
N TYR A 337 16.41 15.00 -22.59
CA TYR A 337 16.37 14.39 -21.27
C TYR A 337 16.44 12.86 -21.39
N ALA A 338 17.36 12.24 -20.65
CA ALA A 338 17.46 10.80 -20.52
C ALA A 338 17.11 10.36 -19.11
N LYS A 339 16.30 9.30 -19.03
CA LYS A 339 16.03 8.60 -17.78
C LYS A 339 17.27 7.86 -17.31
N VAL A 340 17.73 8.16 -16.10
CA VAL A 340 18.80 7.43 -15.42
C VAL A 340 18.18 6.28 -14.64
N ASP A 341 18.08 5.13 -15.30
CA ASP A 341 17.50 3.91 -14.74
C ASP A 341 18.58 3.00 -14.15
N THR A 342 18.70 2.98 -12.82
CA THR A 342 19.66 2.12 -12.13
C THR A 342 19.34 0.62 -12.20
N GLY A 343 18.12 0.25 -12.63
CA GLY A 343 17.73 -1.14 -12.89
C GLY A 343 18.04 -1.61 -14.31
N ALA A 344 18.30 -0.67 -15.24
CA ALA A 344 18.68 -1.00 -16.60
C ALA A 344 20.19 -1.32 -16.68
N TRP A 345 20.50 -2.57 -17.01
CA TRP A 345 21.90 -3.02 -17.19
C TRP A 345 22.59 -2.38 -18.42
N ARG A 346 21.83 -1.78 -19.35
CA ARG A 346 22.34 -1.23 -20.61
C ARG A 346 21.55 0.02 -21.02
N THR A 347 22.20 0.89 -21.77
CA THR A 347 21.57 2.08 -22.36
C THR A 347 20.60 1.69 -23.48
N SER A 348 19.50 2.43 -23.62
CA SER A 348 18.59 2.34 -24.77
C SER A 348 18.34 3.70 -25.40
N ILE A 349 18.10 3.71 -26.70
CA ILE A 349 17.77 4.92 -27.47
C ILE A 349 16.55 4.67 -28.35
N ASP A 350 15.72 5.69 -28.51
CA ASP A 350 14.58 5.65 -29.40
C ASP A 350 15.00 5.46 -30.87
N LYS A 351 14.23 4.68 -31.64
CA LYS A 351 14.52 4.32 -33.03
C LYS A 351 14.50 5.52 -33.96
N ASP A 352 13.51 6.40 -33.82
CA ASP A 352 13.37 7.55 -34.70
C ASP A 352 14.37 8.64 -34.31
N LEU A 353 14.64 8.80 -33.01
CA LEU A 353 15.76 9.63 -32.55
C LEU A 353 17.10 9.15 -33.11
N ALA A 354 17.37 7.85 -33.09
CA ALA A 354 18.63 7.28 -33.60
C ALA A 354 18.76 7.44 -35.13
N LYS A 355 17.65 7.35 -35.88
CA LYS A 355 17.62 7.67 -37.33
C LYS A 355 17.92 9.15 -37.56
N ASN A 356 17.23 10.05 -36.85
CA ASN A 356 17.37 11.50 -37.00
C ASN A 356 18.77 12.02 -36.64
N LEU A 357 19.47 11.33 -35.74
CA LEU A 357 20.87 11.59 -35.39
C LEU A 357 21.88 11.00 -36.40
N GLY A 358 21.42 10.19 -37.35
CA GLY A 358 22.25 9.48 -38.31
C GLY A 358 23.10 8.36 -37.69
N ILE A 359 22.77 7.90 -36.48
CA ILE A 359 23.54 6.88 -35.74
C ILE A 359 22.95 5.47 -35.87
N LEU A 360 21.75 5.33 -36.43
CA LEU A 360 21.20 4.04 -36.87
C LEU A 360 21.55 3.78 -38.34
N ASN A 361 22.76 3.26 -38.60
CA ASN A 361 23.22 2.90 -39.96
C ASN A 361 24.07 1.62 -39.92
N LYS A 362 24.25 0.95 -41.08
CA LYS A 362 24.97 -0.34 -41.18
C LYS A 362 26.37 -0.30 -40.55
N LYS A 363 27.11 0.81 -40.66
CA LYS A 363 28.47 0.95 -40.10
C LYS A 363 28.49 1.11 -38.56
N ASN A 364 27.36 1.47 -37.94
CA ASN A 364 27.27 1.71 -36.50
C ASN A 364 26.44 0.67 -35.75
N ILE A 365 25.75 -0.23 -36.47
CA ILE A 365 25.09 -1.41 -35.91
C ILE A 365 26.16 -2.46 -35.68
N LEU A 366 26.39 -2.80 -34.41
CA LEU A 366 27.40 -3.77 -34.02
C LEU A 366 26.87 -5.20 -34.08
N TRP A 367 25.66 -5.42 -33.59
CA TRP A 367 24.95 -6.69 -33.68
C TRP A 367 23.43 -6.50 -33.50
N LYS A 368 22.65 -7.57 -33.71
CA LYS A 368 21.22 -7.62 -33.37
C LYS A 368 21.01 -8.54 -32.17
N ARG A 369 20.24 -8.08 -31.20
CA ARG A 369 19.88 -8.81 -29.99
C ARG A 369 18.46 -9.34 -30.10
N ARG A 370 18.28 -10.62 -29.77
CA ARG A 370 16.97 -11.25 -29.58
C ARG A 370 16.42 -10.94 -28.18
N VAL A 371 15.17 -10.51 -28.10
CA VAL A 371 14.45 -10.19 -26.86
C VAL A 371 13.15 -10.97 -26.87
N ARG A 372 12.89 -11.75 -25.82
CA ARG A 372 11.66 -12.52 -25.67
C ARG A 372 10.54 -11.59 -25.19
N THR A 373 9.42 -11.58 -25.92
CA THR A 373 8.18 -10.87 -25.62
C THR A 373 7.03 -11.87 -25.49
N THR A 374 5.86 -11.44 -25.03
CA THR A 374 4.66 -12.27 -24.89
C THR A 374 4.18 -12.94 -26.18
N GLN A 375 4.57 -12.45 -27.36
CA GLN A 375 4.23 -13.03 -28.67
C GLN A 375 5.41 -13.76 -29.37
N GLY A 376 6.60 -13.82 -28.78
CA GLY A 376 7.75 -14.51 -29.40
C GLY A 376 9.10 -13.81 -29.21
N VAL A 377 9.98 -13.88 -30.20
CA VAL A 377 11.36 -13.34 -30.14
C VAL A 377 11.51 -12.17 -31.10
N GLN A 378 11.74 -10.96 -30.57
CA GLN A 378 11.98 -9.75 -31.35
C GLN A 378 13.48 -9.45 -31.49
N GLU A 379 13.94 -9.09 -32.69
CA GLU A 379 15.33 -8.63 -32.92
C GLU A 379 15.47 -7.10 -32.83
N ARG A 380 16.41 -6.63 -32.00
CA ARG A 380 16.72 -5.21 -31.80
C ARG A 380 18.19 -4.91 -32.12
N PRO A 381 18.50 -3.92 -32.99
CA PRO A 381 19.88 -3.55 -33.28
C PRO A 381 20.53 -2.84 -32.08
N VAL A 382 21.83 -3.10 -31.88
CA VAL A 382 22.67 -2.43 -30.88
C VAL A 382 23.70 -1.57 -31.59
N ILE A 383 23.81 -0.31 -31.17
CA ILE A 383 24.67 0.69 -31.79
C ILE A 383 25.68 1.29 -30.80
N ASN A 384 26.79 1.84 -31.30
CA ASN A 384 27.64 2.73 -30.51
C ASN A 384 26.94 4.08 -30.30
N LEU A 385 26.99 4.58 -29.06
CA LEU A 385 26.40 5.85 -28.64
C LEU A 385 27.44 6.67 -27.85
N THR A 386 27.60 7.95 -28.21
CA THR A 386 28.41 8.90 -27.44
C THR A 386 27.50 9.98 -26.86
N ILE A 387 27.55 10.17 -25.55
CA ILE A 387 26.77 11.20 -24.83
C ILE A 387 27.67 12.04 -23.93
N TYR A 388 27.21 13.25 -23.57
CA TYR A 388 27.68 13.97 -22.40
C TYR A 388 26.60 13.93 -21.33
N LEU A 389 26.96 13.49 -20.13
CA LEU A 389 26.09 13.43 -18.95
C LEU A 389 26.80 14.13 -17.79
N ALA A 390 26.14 15.13 -17.19
CA ALA A 390 26.72 15.97 -16.14
C ALA A 390 28.14 16.50 -16.48
N GLY A 391 28.33 16.90 -17.75
CA GLY A 391 29.62 17.42 -18.27
C GLY A 391 30.67 16.36 -18.62
N LYS A 392 30.46 15.08 -18.30
CA LYS A 392 31.40 13.99 -18.65
C LYS A 392 31.01 13.32 -19.97
N LYS A 393 31.99 13.14 -20.86
CA LYS A 393 31.83 12.39 -22.11
C LYS A 393 31.83 10.89 -21.81
N ILE A 394 30.77 10.20 -22.23
CA ILE A 394 30.56 8.75 -22.04
C ILE A 394 30.38 8.11 -23.42
N ARG A 395 31.17 7.08 -23.72
CA ARG A 395 30.97 6.19 -24.87
C ARG A 395 30.36 4.89 -24.35
N THR A 396 29.21 4.49 -24.88
CA THR A 396 28.46 3.32 -24.43
C THR A 396 27.75 2.64 -25.59
N LEU A 397 27.24 1.43 -25.35
CA LEU A 397 26.43 0.68 -26.30
C LEU A 397 24.96 0.88 -25.98
N ALA A 398 24.15 1.19 -27.00
CA ALA A 398 22.73 1.44 -26.84
C ALA A 398 21.88 0.47 -27.69
N SER A 399 20.90 -0.17 -27.05
CA SER A 399 19.87 -0.92 -27.76
C SER A 399 18.85 0.05 -28.36
N VAL A 400 18.50 -0.15 -29.63
CA VAL A 400 17.52 0.69 -30.30
C VAL A 400 16.12 0.10 -30.07
N THR A 401 15.20 0.91 -29.55
CA THR A 401 13.83 0.52 -29.21
C THR A 401 12.82 1.54 -29.73
N GLY A 402 11.61 1.12 -30.08
CA GLY A 402 10.53 2.08 -30.37
C GLY A 402 9.92 2.57 -29.06
N ARG A 403 9.93 3.89 -28.83
CA ARG A 403 9.20 4.51 -27.72
C ARG A 403 7.91 5.12 -28.26
N MET A 404 6.87 5.12 -27.45
CA MET A 404 5.55 5.66 -27.81
C MET A 404 5.06 6.57 -26.70
N LYS A 405 4.26 7.57 -27.07
CA LYS A 405 3.43 8.36 -26.16
C LYS A 405 2.11 7.63 -25.98
N ILE A 406 1.91 7.02 -24.82
CA ILE A 406 0.71 6.24 -24.48
C ILE A 406 -0.27 7.14 -23.72
N GLY A 407 -1.50 7.29 -24.22
CA GLY A 407 -2.63 7.87 -23.51
C GLY A 407 -3.40 6.80 -22.75
N ILE A 408 -3.53 6.90 -21.43
CA ILE A 408 -4.43 6.04 -20.66
C ILE A 408 -5.72 6.80 -20.41
N ILE A 409 -6.83 6.32 -20.98
CA ILE A 409 -8.14 6.94 -20.91
C ILE A 409 -8.97 6.20 -19.86
N THR A 410 -9.41 6.90 -18.83
CA THR A 410 -10.15 6.31 -17.71
C THR A 410 -11.05 7.31 -17.01
N THR A 411 -12.10 6.84 -16.32
CA THR A 411 -12.92 7.69 -15.42
C THR A 411 -12.41 7.68 -13.97
N SER A 412 -11.39 6.88 -13.67
CA SER A 412 -10.85 6.69 -12.31
C SER A 412 -9.32 6.78 -12.29
N PRO A 413 -8.73 7.93 -12.69
CA PRO A 413 -7.28 8.10 -12.81
C PRO A 413 -6.51 7.88 -11.50
N GLU A 414 -7.17 8.03 -10.36
CA GLU A 414 -6.60 7.82 -9.02
C GLU A 414 -6.41 6.35 -8.62
N GLN A 415 -6.88 5.38 -9.42
CA GLN A 415 -6.76 3.96 -9.08
C GLN A 415 -5.30 3.48 -9.08
N GLU A 416 -4.98 2.61 -8.12
CA GLU A 416 -3.64 2.00 -7.99
C GLU A 416 -3.23 1.27 -9.27
N GLU A 417 -4.18 0.67 -9.98
CA GLU A 417 -3.94 -0.03 -11.25
C GLU A 417 -3.40 0.90 -12.33
N ILE A 418 -3.94 2.12 -12.47
CA ILE A 418 -3.47 3.10 -13.44
C ILE A 418 -2.03 3.51 -13.12
N SER A 419 -1.73 3.73 -11.84
CA SER A 419 -0.36 4.03 -11.38
C SER A 419 0.62 2.90 -11.72
N ARG A 420 0.20 1.64 -11.59
CA ARG A 420 1.01 0.47 -11.94
C ARG A 420 1.26 0.38 -13.46
N ILE A 421 0.25 0.66 -14.29
CA ILE A 421 0.40 0.71 -15.75
C ILE A 421 1.40 1.82 -16.14
N ILE A 422 1.30 3.01 -15.55
CA ILE A 422 2.25 4.12 -15.80
C ILE A 422 3.67 3.66 -15.49
N GLU A 423 3.89 3.08 -14.31
CA GLU A 423 5.21 2.64 -13.86
C GLU A 423 5.84 1.62 -14.82
N GLU A 424 5.08 0.60 -15.23
CA GLU A 424 5.58 -0.44 -16.14
C GLU A 424 5.78 0.08 -17.56
N ALA A 425 4.90 0.96 -18.06
CA ALA A 425 5.08 1.60 -19.36
C ALA A 425 6.33 2.49 -19.39
N GLU A 426 6.58 3.26 -18.32
CA GLU A 426 7.79 4.06 -18.15
C GLU A 426 9.07 3.21 -18.00
N LYS A 427 8.98 2.01 -17.42
CA LYS A 427 10.09 1.03 -17.38
C LYS A 427 10.36 0.43 -18.75
N LEU A 428 9.32 0.20 -19.56
CA LEU A 428 9.44 -0.20 -20.96
C LEU A 428 9.95 0.94 -21.86
N GLY A 429 10.01 2.17 -21.34
CA GLY A 429 10.57 3.35 -22.01
C GLY A 429 9.54 4.16 -22.78
N HIS A 430 8.24 3.92 -22.58
CA HIS A 430 7.16 4.73 -23.13
C HIS A 430 6.87 5.92 -22.21
N SER A 431 6.45 7.05 -22.77
CA SER A 431 5.93 8.17 -21.98
C SER A 431 4.43 8.03 -21.86
N VAL A 432 3.87 8.27 -20.69
CA VAL A 432 2.45 8.06 -20.44
C VAL A 432 1.77 9.38 -20.09
N LYS A 433 0.57 9.58 -20.65
CA LYS A 433 -0.34 10.66 -20.27
C LYS A 433 -1.67 10.05 -19.84
N VAL A 434 -2.10 10.34 -18.61
CA VAL A 434 -3.44 9.94 -18.15
C VAL A 434 -4.44 10.99 -18.60
N ILE A 435 -5.56 10.53 -19.13
CA ILE A 435 -6.65 11.35 -19.66
C ILE A 435 -7.90 10.98 -18.87
N ASP A 436 -8.36 11.91 -18.03
CA ASP A 436 -9.58 11.72 -17.27
C ASP A 436 -10.79 11.94 -18.16
N PHE A 437 -11.55 10.87 -18.37
CA PHE A 437 -12.72 10.92 -19.22
C PHE A 437 -13.85 11.79 -18.65
N ARG A 438 -13.85 12.06 -17.33
CA ARG A 438 -14.88 12.91 -16.70
C ARG A 438 -14.88 14.34 -17.25
N ASP A 439 -13.75 14.79 -17.77
CA ASP A 439 -13.59 16.13 -18.32
C ASP A 439 -13.78 16.19 -19.84
N PHE A 440 -14.15 15.06 -20.46
CA PHE A 440 -14.29 14.95 -21.91
C PHE A 440 -15.51 15.72 -22.42
N THR A 441 -15.29 16.71 -23.28
CA THR A 441 -16.37 17.51 -23.89
C THR A 441 -16.25 17.45 -25.40
N ILE A 442 -17.31 16.98 -26.08
CA ILE A 442 -17.44 17.02 -27.53
C ILE A 442 -18.23 18.27 -27.92
N LYS A 443 -17.70 19.06 -28.85
CA LYS A 443 -18.40 20.18 -29.49
C LYS A 443 -18.42 19.95 -31.00
N ILE A 444 -19.59 20.06 -31.61
CA ILE A 444 -19.76 20.02 -33.06
C ILE A 444 -20.40 21.34 -33.46
N LYS A 445 -19.64 22.18 -34.16
CA LYS A 445 -20.11 23.48 -34.65
C LYS A 445 -19.54 23.73 -36.03
N ASP A 446 -20.37 24.20 -36.98
CA ASP A 446 -19.97 24.51 -38.35
C ASP A 446 -19.24 23.32 -39.04
N ASN A 447 -19.75 22.09 -38.84
CA ASN A 447 -19.14 20.82 -39.28
C ASN A 447 -17.72 20.56 -38.76
N LYS A 448 -17.28 21.28 -37.70
CA LYS A 448 -16.01 21.07 -37.02
C LYS A 448 -16.23 20.37 -35.69
N LEU A 449 -15.58 19.22 -35.55
CA LEU A 449 -15.53 18.44 -34.31
C LEU A 449 -14.36 18.91 -33.45
N SER A 450 -14.66 19.41 -32.25
CA SER A 450 -13.70 19.73 -31.19
C SER A 450 -13.91 18.82 -29.99
N VAL A 451 -12.81 18.37 -29.40
CA VAL A 451 -12.83 17.52 -28.21
C VAL A 451 -11.89 18.12 -27.18
N THR A 452 -12.47 18.67 -26.12
CA THR A 452 -11.72 19.34 -25.05
C THR A 452 -10.74 18.35 -24.41
N GLN A 453 -9.52 18.81 -24.09
CA GLN A 453 -8.37 18.00 -23.63
C GLN A 453 -7.69 17.09 -24.66
N MET A 454 -8.34 16.76 -25.78
CA MET A 454 -7.74 15.98 -26.87
C MET A 454 -7.24 16.82 -28.05
N GLU A 455 -7.68 18.07 -28.18
CA GLU A 455 -7.27 18.97 -29.29
C GLU A 455 -5.75 19.12 -29.44
N ASN A 456 -5.02 19.13 -28.33
CA ASN A 456 -3.55 19.29 -28.29
C ASN A 456 -2.85 18.05 -27.71
N ILE A 457 -3.48 16.87 -27.82
CA ILE A 457 -2.89 15.66 -27.25
C ILE A 457 -1.90 15.02 -28.21
N GLU A 458 -0.64 14.96 -27.80
CA GLU A 458 0.39 14.22 -28.52
C GLU A 458 0.49 12.80 -27.95
N ILE A 459 -0.31 11.87 -28.46
CA ILE A 459 -0.18 10.44 -28.16
C ILE A 459 -0.13 9.63 -29.46
N ASP A 460 0.65 8.56 -29.43
CA ASP A 460 0.80 7.61 -30.54
C ASP A 460 -0.13 6.39 -30.36
N PHE A 461 -0.51 6.12 -29.10
CA PHE A 461 -1.26 4.93 -28.69
C PHE A 461 -2.20 5.26 -27.53
N ALA A 462 -3.40 4.70 -27.50
CA ALA A 462 -4.37 4.89 -26.42
C ALA A 462 -4.76 3.54 -25.80
N ILE A 463 -4.81 3.48 -24.47
CA ILE A 463 -5.37 2.36 -23.70
C ILE A 463 -6.63 2.84 -23.00
N VAL A 464 -7.77 2.21 -23.27
CA VAL A 464 -9.05 2.50 -22.61
C VAL A 464 -9.23 1.55 -21.41
N ARG A 465 -9.41 2.11 -20.21
CA ARG A 465 -9.49 1.32 -18.96
C ARG A 465 -10.54 1.88 -18.00
N GLY A 466 -11.35 1.01 -17.41
CA GLY A 466 -12.22 1.37 -16.27
C GLY A 466 -13.41 2.28 -16.61
N MET A 467 -13.95 2.20 -17.83
CA MET A 467 -14.98 3.13 -18.34
C MET A 467 -16.41 2.55 -18.44
N PHE A 468 -16.73 1.46 -17.72
CA PHE A 468 -18.01 0.74 -17.88
C PHE A 468 -19.29 1.59 -17.75
N MET A 469 -19.26 2.65 -16.94
CA MET A 469 -20.41 3.52 -16.74
C MET A 469 -20.69 4.49 -17.90
N ALA A 470 -19.81 4.53 -18.91
CA ALA A 470 -19.87 5.47 -20.03
C ALA A 470 -19.74 4.75 -21.39
N MET A 471 -20.37 3.56 -21.54
CA MET A 471 -20.21 2.70 -22.72
C MET A 471 -20.53 3.41 -24.06
N ASN A 472 -21.59 4.20 -24.10
CA ASN A 472 -21.95 4.99 -25.29
C ASN A 472 -20.88 6.04 -25.61
N SER A 473 -20.24 6.59 -24.59
CA SER A 473 -19.21 7.61 -24.72
C SER A 473 -17.84 7.01 -25.09
N ILE A 474 -17.59 5.73 -24.80
CA ILE A 474 -16.42 4.97 -25.30
C ILE A 474 -16.44 4.89 -26.84
N THR A 475 -17.61 4.74 -27.44
CA THR A 475 -17.71 4.73 -28.92
C THR A 475 -17.20 6.04 -29.51
N ALA A 476 -17.69 7.17 -29.00
CA ALA A 476 -17.32 8.48 -29.52
C ALA A 476 -15.82 8.80 -29.38
N ILE A 477 -15.18 8.37 -28.28
CA ILE A 477 -13.74 8.60 -28.08
C ILE A 477 -12.89 7.71 -28.98
N VAL A 478 -13.28 6.43 -29.16
CA VAL A 478 -12.56 5.52 -30.06
C VAL A 478 -12.67 6.00 -31.50
N ASP A 479 -13.86 6.42 -31.95
CA ASP A 479 -14.08 6.98 -33.29
C ASP A 479 -13.25 8.25 -33.50
N TYR A 480 -13.22 9.15 -32.51
CA TYR A 480 -12.39 10.35 -32.55
C TYR A 480 -10.90 10.01 -32.68
N LEU A 481 -10.38 9.10 -31.85
CA LEU A 481 -8.97 8.69 -31.88
C LEU A 481 -8.59 8.01 -33.20
N LYS A 482 -9.45 7.14 -33.72
CA LYS A 482 -9.29 6.50 -35.03
C LYS A 482 -9.26 7.56 -36.15
N SER A 483 -10.11 8.59 -36.10
CA SER A 483 -10.09 9.71 -37.06
C SER A 483 -8.75 10.48 -37.07
N LYS A 484 -8.04 10.48 -35.92
CA LYS A 484 -6.71 11.07 -35.76
C LYS A 484 -5.56 10.09 -36.06
N LYS A 485 -5.88 8.88 -36.55
CA LYS A 485 -4.93 7.79 -36.82
C LYS A 485 -4.16 7.33 -35.56
N ILE A 486 -4.76 7.51 -34.37
CA ILE A 486 -4.21 7.02 -33.11
C ILE A 486 -4.67 5.56 -32.92
N LYS A 487 -3.71 4.68 -32.61
CA LYS A 487 -3.96 3.28 -32.30
C LYS A 487 -4.65 3.15 -30.94
N VAL A 488 -5.70 2.33 -30.84
CA VAL A 488 -6.47 2.18 -29.59
C VAL A 488 -6.54 0.72 -29.17
N PHE A 489 -6.23 0.45 -27.90
CA PHE A 489 -6.49 -0.81 -27.24
C PHE A 489 -7.54 -0.62 -26.15
N ASP A 490 -8.67 -1.30 -26.30
CA ASP A 490 -9.81 -1.23 -25.41
C ASP A 490 -10.32 -2.62 -25.00
N ASN A 491 -9.55 -3.67 -25.32
CA ASN A 491 -9.89 -5.06 -25.03
C ASN A 491 -11.26 -5.49 -25.62
N GLY A 492 -11.61 -5.03 -26.83
CA GLY A 492 -12.85 -5.43 -27.51
C GLY A 492 -14.12 -4.78 -26.95
N VAL A 493 -13.99 -3.79 -26.08
CA VAL A 493 -15.15 -3.09 -25.50
C VAL A 493 -15.95 -2.34 -26.57
N TYR A 494 -15.29 -1.72 -27.55
CA TYR A 494 -15.90 -1.00 -28.67
C TYR A 494 -16.69 -1.93 -29.60
N THR A 495 -16.12 -3.10 -29.92
CA THR A 495 -16.76 -4.10 -30.79
C THR A 495 -17.93 -4.79 -30.09
N HIS A 496 -17.82 -5.06 -28.78
CA HIS A 496 -18.82 -5.80 -28.01
C HIS A 496 -19.77 -4.92 -27.16
N LYS A 497 -19.76 -3.60 -27.33
CA LYS A 497 -20.45 -2.60 -26.48
C LYS A 497 -21.92 -2.87 -26.15
N TYR A 498 -22.68 -3.48 -27.06
CA TYR A 498 -24.10 -3.81 -26.87
C TYR A 498 -24.33 -5.16 -26.17
N SER A 499 -23.27 -5.94 -25.95
CA SER A 499 -23.31 -7.31 -25.41
C SER A 499 -22.63 -7.47 -24.03
N ILE A 500 -22.10 -6.39 -23.44
CA ILE A 500 -21.45 -6.46 -22.12
C ILE A 500 -22.53 -6.43 -21.02
N ASN A 501 -23.12 -7.60 -20.75
CA ASN A 501 -23.98 -7.85 -19.60
C ASN A 501 -23.99 -9.34 -19.28
N LYS A 502 -24.31 -9.70 -18.02
CA LYS A 502 -24.24 -11.09 -17.56
C LYS A 502 -25.11 -12.05 -18.35
N ILE A 503 -26.27 -11.60 -18.83
CA ILE A 503 -27.20 -12.45 -19.59
C ILE A 503 -26.54 -12.85 -20.90
N SER A 504 -26.04 -11.88 -21.67
CA SER A 504 -25.36 -12.17 -22.93
C SER A 504 -24.10 -13.01 -22.73
N ASP A 505 -23.33 -12.77 -21.67
CA ASP A 505 -22.11 -13.53 -21.40
C ASP A 505 -22.46 -14.99 -21.07
N PHE A 506 -23.42 -15.24 -20.17
CA PHE A 506 -23.87 -16.59 -19.86
C PHE A 506 -24.48 -17.31 -21.07
N THR A 507 -25.28 -16.62 -21.90
CA THR A 507 -25.80 -17.20 -23.14
C THR A 507 -24.67 -17.66 -24.06
N LYS A 508 -23.63 -16.84 -24.27
CA LYS A 508 -22.49 -17.19 -25.12
C LYS A 508 -21.69 -18.36 -24.56
N VAL A 509 -21.43 -18.35 -23.25
CA VAL A 509 -20.71 -19.43 -22.56
C VAL A 509 -21.49 -20.75 -22.62
N ALA A 510 -22.82 -20.71 -22.44
CA ALA A 510 -23.69 -21.88 -22.58
C ALA A 510 -23.74 -22.42 -24.02
N ILE A 511 -23.82 -21.54 -25.04
CA ILE A 511 -23.74 -21.93 -26.45
C ILE A 511 -22.40 -22.60 -26.76
N ALA A 512 -21.32 -22.17 -26.13
CA ALA A 512 -20.00 -22.81 -26.25
C ALA A 512 -19.91 -24.18 -25.53
N GLY A 513 -20.99 -24.66 -24.91
CA GLY A 513 -21.05 -25.95 -24.22
C GLY A 513 -20.28 -25.96 -22.90
N LEU A 514 -20.02 -24.80 -22.31
CA LEU A 514 -19.29 -24.70 -21.05
C LEU A 514 -20.25 -24.77 -19.86
N PRO A 515 -19.84 -25.44 -18.77
CA PRO A 515 -20.67 -25.59 -17.58
C PRO A 515 -20.84 -24.25 -16.86
N ILE A 516 -22.10 -23.87 -16.60
CA ILE A 516 -22.50 -22.70 -15.82
C ILE A 516 -23.51 -23.14 -14.75
N PRO A 517 -23.69 -22.40 -13.64
CA PRO A 517 -24.83 -22.63 -12.76
C PRO A 517 -26.14 -22.51 -13.53
N SER A 518 -27.14 -23.31 -13.15
CA SER A 518 -28.51 -23.17 -13.62
C SER A 518 -28.94 -21.71 -13.45
N THR A 519 -29.26 -21.05 -14.56
CA THR A 519 -29.44 -19.61 -14.63
C THR A 519 -30.76 -19.29 -15.29
N PHE A 520 -31.58 -18.50 -14.61
CA PHE A 520 -32.86 -18.02 -15.10
C PHE A 520 -32.82 -16.51 -15.28
N PHE A 521 -33.35 -16.07 -16.42
CA PHE A 521 -33.61 -14.66 -16.68
C PHE A 521 -34.97 -14.54 -17.36
N SER A 522 -35.82 -13.67 -16.80
CA SER A 522 -37.08 -13.29 -17.43
C SER A 522 -37.28 -11.79 -17.34
N ARG A 523 -38.00 -11.23 -18.32
CA ARG A 523 -38.52 -9.87 -18.23
C ARG A 523 -39.83 -9.80 -17.44
N ASN A 524 -40.48 -10.95 -17.23
CA ASN A 524 -41.65 -11.08 -16.38
C ASN A 524 -41.22 -11.52 -14.96
N PRO A 525 -41.43 -10.69 -13.93
CA PRO A 525 -41.06 -11.02 -12.55
C PRO A 525 -41.74 -12.28 -12.02
N ASP A 526 -42.97 -12.54 -12.45
CA ASP A 526 -43.77 -13.65 -11.95
C ASP A 526 -43.22 -15.01 -12.42
N GLU A 527 -42.39 -15.00 -13.46
CA GLU A 527 -41.67 -16.19 -13.94
C GLU A 527 -40.48 -16.55 -13.05
N PHE A 528 -39.96 -15.63 -12.23
CA PHE A 528 -38.84 -15.95 -11.32
C PHE A 528 -39.24 -16.96 -10.25
N LEU A 529 -40.51 -16.95 -9.81
CA LEU A 529 -40.99 -17.96 -8.85
C LEU A 529 -40.96 -19.36 -9.47
N LYS A 530 -41.46 -19.49 -10.71
CA LYS A 530 -41.44 -20.77 -11.44
C LYS A 530 -40.02 -21.27 -11.67
N GLY A 531 -39.12 -20.38 -12.09
CA GLY A 531 -37.71 -20.74 -12.26
C GLY A 531 -37.04 -21.15 -10.95
N ALA A 532 -37.43 -20.56 -9.81
CA ALA A 532 -36.88 -20.91 -8.50
C ALA A 532 -37.41 -22.27 -8.02
N ASP A 533 -38.67 -22.58 -8.31
CA ASP A 533 -39.26 -23.89 -8.03
C ASP A 533 -38.59 -25.00 -8.84
N GLU A 534 -38.20 -24.71 -10.08
CA GLU A 534 -37.46 -25.64 -10.94
C GLU A 534 -36.03 -25.88 -10.43
N PHE A 535 -35.34 -24.82 -9.99
CA PHE A 535 -33.96 -24.92 -9.48
C PHE A 535 -33.89 -25.53 -8.08
N GLY A 536 -34.91 -25.28 -7.26
CA GLY A 536 -34.89 -25.52 -5.82
C GLY A 536 -34.19 -24.40 -5.04
N TYR A 537 -34.53 -24.29 -3.76
CA TYR A 537 -33.94 -23.31 -2.84
C TYR A 537 -32.73 -23.92 -2.09
N PRO A 538 -31.71 -23.12 -1.74
CA PRO A 538 -31.63 -21.67 -1.93
C PRO A 538 -31.26 -21.23 -3.35
N VAL A 539 -31.73 -20.03 -3.73
CA VAL A 539 -31.37 -19.37 -5.00
C VAL A 539 -30.57 -18.10 -4.76
N VAL A 540 -29.82 -17.66 -5.76
CA VAL A 540 -29.01 -16.44 -5.73
C VAL A 540 -29.52 -15.46 -6.78
N VAL A 541 -29.96 -14.28 -6.33
CA VAL A 541 -30.36 -13.18 -7.23
C VAL A 541 -29.23 -12.16 -7.35
N LYS A 542 -28.90 -11.80 -8.58
CA LYS A 542 -27.78 -10.91 -8.92
C LYS A 542 -28.22 -9.82 -9.89
N SER A 543 -27.67 -8.62 -9.77
CA SER A 543 -27.83 -7.60 -10.82
C SER A 543 -27.16 -8.05 -12.13
N ALA A 544 -27.92 -7.97 -13.22
CA ALA A 544 -27.50 -8.19 -14.60
C ALA A 544 -26.55 -7.09 -15.11
N LYS A 545 -26.59 -5.89 -14.51
CA LYS A 545 -25.66 -4.78 -14.82
C LYS A 545 -24.40 -4.87 -13.98
N THR A 546 -23.26 -4.67 -14.64
CA THR A 546 -21.94 -4.64 -14.01
C THR A 546 -21.69 -3.23 -13.45
N GLY A 547 -21.70 -3.09 -12.12
CA GLY A 547 -21.37 -1.84 -11.42
C GLY A 547 -22.56 -1.06 -10.83
N LYS A 548 -22.54 -0.96 -9.49
CA LYS A 548 -23.43 -0.23 -8.54
C LYS A 548 -24.64 -1.00 -7.95
N GLY A 549 -24.61 -1.11 -6.63
CA GLY A 549 -25.77 -0.89 -5.76
C GLY A 549 -26.59 -2.12 -5.36
N MET A 550 -27.07 -2.93 -6.30
CA MET A 550 -27.87 -4.11 -5.99
C MET A 550 -26.97 -5.34 -5.90
N GLY A 551 -26.67 -5.71 -4.65
CA GLY A 551 -25.75 -6.79 -4.30
C GLY A 551 -26.24 -8.19 -4.69
N VAL A 552 -25.34 -9.16 -4.58
CA VAL A 552 -25.66 -10.60 -4.66
C VAL A 552 -26.43 -10.96 -3.40
N THR A 553 -27.67 -11.42 -3.54
CA THR A 553 -28.56 -11.82 -2.45
C THR A 553 -28.84 -13.31 -2.53
N LYS A 554 -28.61 -14.02 -1.42
CA LYS A 554 -29.02 -15.42 -1.26
C LYS A 554 -30.42 -15.44 -0.67
N ILE A 555 -31.31 -16.21 -1.26
CA ILE A 555 -32.71 -16.34 -0.86
C ILE A 555 -32.95 -17.80 -0.47
N GLU A 556 -33.29 -18.02 0.81
CA GLU A 556 -33.37 -19.36 1.39
C GLU A 556 -34.73 -20.02 1.18
N LYS A 557 -35.80 -19.23 0.99
CA LYS A 557 -37.18 -19.73 0.89
C LYS A 557 -37.99 -18.99 -0.16
N ARG A 558 -39.11 -19.60 -0.57
CA ARG A 558 -40.03 -19.04 -1.56
C ARG A 558 -40.62 -17.70 -1.13
N GLU A 559 -41.06 -17.60 0.11
CA GLU A 559 -41.72 -16.40 0.65
C GLU A 559 -40.77 -15.18 0.63
N ASP A 560 -39.48 -15.42 0.86
CA ASP A 560 -38.44 -14.40 0.79
C ASP A 560 -38.23 -13.91 -0.66
N LEU A 561 -38.36 -14.80 -1.65
CA LEU A 561 -38.30 -14.44 -3.07
C LEU A 561 -39.53 -13.63 -3.49
N GLU A 562 -40.72 -14.03 -3.04
CA GLU A 562 -41.97 -13.29 -3.28
C GLU A 562 -41.88 -11.86 -2.76
N LYS A 563 -41.38 -11.70 -1.52
CA LYS A 563 -41.13 -10.38 -0.93
C LYS A 563 -40.11 -9.58 -1.74
N TYR A 564 -39.00 -10.20 -2.14
CA TYR A 564 -37.97 -9.55 -2.96
C TYR A 564 -38.53 -9.06 -4.30
N ILE A 565 -39.37 -9.87 -4.96
CA ILE A 565 -40.05 -9.49 -6.21
C ILE A 565 -41.01 -8.34 -5.98
N GLN A 566 -41.76 -8.35 -4.87
CA GLN A 566 -42.68 -7.26 -4.53
C GLN A 566 -41.93 -5.94 -4.27
N ASP A 567 -40.84 -5.97 -3.49
CA ASP A 567 -40.00 -4.80 -3.24
C ASP A 567 -39.45 -4.21 -4.56
N LEU A 568 -39.07 -5.07 -5.52
CA LEU A 568 -38.62 -4.62 -6.85
C LEU A 568 -39.73 -3.98 -7.68
N LYS A 569 -40.97 -4.49 -7.58
CA LYS A 569 -42.15 -3.90 -8.23
C LYS A 569 -42.45 -2.52 -7.64
N ASP A 570 -42.47 -2.42 -6.31
CA ASP A 570 -42.84 -1.20 -5.58
C ASP A 570 -41.84 -0.05 -5.80
N GLN A 571 -40.55 -0.35 -5.93
CA GLN A 571 -39.51 0.65 -6.18
C GLN A 571 -39.47 1.16 -7.63
N ASN A 572 -40.35 0.64 -8.50
CA ASN A 572 -40.40 0.96 -9.93
C ASN A 572 -39.03 0.82 -10.64
N LEU A 573 -38.12 0.02 -10.07
CA LEU A 573 -36.75 -0.17 -10.56
C LEU A 573 -36.71 -0.98 -11.86
N GLY A 574 -37.84 -1.58 -12.24
CA GLY A 574 -37.98 -2.47 -13.38
C GLY A 574 -37.13 -3.73 -13.19
N ILE A 575 -37.78 -4.90 -13.23
CA ILE A 575 -37.12 -6.22 -13.20
C ILE A 575 -36.15 -6.47 -14.40
N LYS A 576 -35.95 -5.46 -15.26
CA LYS A 576 -35.01 -5.45 -16.40
C LYS A 576 -33.53 -5.63 -16.02
N THR A 577 -33.18 -5.80 -14.76
CA THR A 577 -31.81 -5.69 -14.27
C THR A 577 -31.34 -6.81 -13.36
N VAL A 578 -32.07 -7.93 -13.21
CA VAL A 578 -31.65 -9.06 -12.34
C VAL A 578 -31.63 -10.40 -13.08
N ILE A 579 -30.73 -11.28 -12.65
CA ILE A 579 -30.69 -12.71 -13.01
C ILE A 579 -30.82 -13.53 -11.72
N MET A 580 -31.37 -14.74 -11.84
CA MET A 580 -31.43 -15.70 -10.74
C MET A 580 -30.63 -16.94 -11.10
N GLN A 581 -29.90 -17.48 -10.14
CA GLN A 581 -29.13 -18.71 -10.31
C GLN A 581 -29.41 -19.66 -9.16
N GLU A 582 -29.20 -20.95 -9.39
CA GLU A 582 -29.09 -21.89 -8.28
C GLU A 582 -27.94 -21.47 -7.33
N PHE A 583 -28.08 -21.79 -6.05
CA PHE A 583 -26.96 -21.69 -5.12
C PHE A 583 -26.10 -22.95 -5.26
N VAL A 584 -24.85 -22.77 -5.73
CA VAL A 584 -23.90 -23.87 -5.87
C VAL A 584 -22.97 -23.94 -4.65
N PRO A 585 -23.01 -25.00 -3.84
CA PRO A 585 -21.96 -25.28 -2.87
C PRO A 585 -20.63 -25.54 -3.58
N TYR A 586 -19.56 -24.91 -3.11
CA TYR A 586 -18.27 -24.94 -3.78
C TYR A 586 -17.13 -25.22 -2.79
N LYS A 587 -16.12 -25.94 -3.29
CA LYS A 587 -14.85 -26.20 -2.64
C LYS A 587 -13.92 -25.01 -2.78
N TYR A 588 -13.79 -24.48 -4.00
CA TYR A 588 -12.94 -23.32 -4.31
C TYR A 588 -13.67 -22.28 -5.18
N ASP A 589 -13.44 -21.00 -4.85
CA ASP A 589 -13.74 -19.88 -5.73
C ASP A 589 -12.40 -19.40 -6.34
N LEU A 590 -12.25 -19.57 -7.65
CA LEU A 590 -11.04 -19.22 -8.37
C LEU A 590 -11.28 -18.01 -9.27
N ARG A 591 -10.39 -17.02 -9.22
CA ARG A 591 -10.25 -16.00 -10.26
C ARG A 591 -9.13 -16.42 -11.20
N VAL A 592 -9.47 -16.66 -12.46
CA VAL A 592 -8.52 -16.92 -13.54
C VAL A 592 -8.37 -15.67 -14.40
N PHE A 593 -7.15 -15.15 -14.50
CA PHE A 593 -6.78 -14.07 -15.40
C PHE A 593 -6.25 -14.66 -16.70
N VAL A 594 -7.04 -14.55 -17.76
CA VAL A 594 -6.68 -14.94 -19.13
C VAL A 594 -5.99 -13.75 -19.80
N LEU A 595 -4.80 -13.99 -20.37
CA LEU A 595 -4.00 -13.01 -21.09
C LEU A 595 -3.43 -13.66 -22.36
N GLY A 596 -4.19 -13.59 -23.45
CA GLY A 596 -3.92 -14.37 -24.65
C GLY A 596 -3.82 -15.86 -24.31
N GLU A 597 -2.67 -16.46 -24.58
CA GLU A 597 -2.37 -17.87 -24.30
C GLU A 597 -1.95 -18.14 -22.84
N SER A 598 -1.67 -17.10 -22.04
CA SER A 598 -1.20 -17.24 -20.67
C SER A 598 -2.36 -17.14 -19.67
N LEU A 599 -2.44 -18.08 -18.73
CA LEU A 599 -3.47 -18.11 -17.69
C LEU A 599 -2.83 -18.09 -16.30
N TYR A 600 -3.37 -17.25 -15.44
CA TYR A 600 -2.91 -17.10 -14.05
C TYR A 600 -4.10 -17.20 -13.12
N ALA A 601 -4.03 -18.01 -12.07
CA ALA A 601 -5.15 -18.16 -11.13
C ALA A 601 -4.78 -17.78 -9.70
N MET A 602 -5.78 -17.28 -8.99
CA MET A 602 -5.76 -17.13 -7.54
C MET A 602 -7.04 -17.72 -6.97
N ARG A 603 -6.92 -18.38 -5.82
CA ARG A 603 -8.06 -18.78 -5.02
C ARG A 603 -8.48 -17.63 -4.11
N ARG A 604 -9.78 -17.35 -4.06
CA ARG A 604 -10.39 -16.36 -3.18
C ARG A 604 -10.99 -17.07 -1.97
N ILE A 605 -10.60 -16.65 -0.77
CA ILE A 605 -11.06 -17.23 0.49
C ILE A 605 -12.03 -16.23 1.15
N PRO A 606 -13.30 -16.61 1.39
CA PRO A 606 -14.26 -15.74 2.05
C PRO A 606 -13.91 -15.48 3.52
N ALA A 607 -14.43 -14.40 4.09
CA ALA A 607 -14.31 -14.10 5.52
C ALA A 607 -15.19 -15.06 6.37
N LYS A 608 -14.86 -15.26 7.64
CA LYS A 608 -15.62 -16.15 8.55
C LYS A 608 -17.08 -15.69 8.66
N GLY A 609 -18.02 -16.53 8.25
CA GLY A 609 -19.46 -16.24 8.27
C GLY A 609 -20.03 -15.62 6.99
N GLU A 610 -19.21 -15.44 5.95
CA GLU A 610 -19.62 -14.85 4.67
C GLU A 610 -19.51 -15.90 3.55
N PHE A 611 -20.53 -16.05 2.70
CA PHE A 611 -20.47 -17.02 1.58
C PHE A 611 -19.81 -16.44 0.32
N ARG A 612 -19.65 -15.10 0.26
CA ARG A 612 -19.05 -14.39 -0.88
C ARG A 612 -17.55 -14.22 -0.67
N ALA A 613 -16.74 -14.69 -1.62
CA ALA A 613 -15.28 -14.59 -1.55
C ALA A 613 -14.71 -13.23 -2.05
N ASN A 614 -15.53 -12.16 -2.05
CA ASN A 614 -15.10 -10.86 -2.57
C ASN A 614 -14.02 -10.22 -1.68
N PHE A 615 -12.89 -9.86 -2.30
CA PHE A 615 -11.77 -9.17 -1.65
C PHE A 615 -12.17 -7.86 -0.95
N SER A 616 -13.18 -7.15 -1.48
CA SER A 616 -13.71 -5.91 -0.88
C SER A 616 -14.45 -6.12 0.45
N LEU A 617 -14.79 -7.36 0.80
CA LEU A 617 -15.46 -7.74 2.06
C LEU A 617 -14.49 -8.36 3.08
N GLY A 618 -13.17 -8.24 2.86
CA GLY A 618 -12.16 -8.78 3.78
C GLY A 618 -11.73 -10.23 3.49
N GLY A 619 -12.06 -10.76 2.31
CA GLY A 619 -11.54 -12.05 1.84
C GLY A 619 -10.03 -12.02 1.57
N SER A 620 -9.36 -13.17 1.71
CA SER A 620 -7.93 -13.33 1.41
C SER A 620 -7.72 -14.02 0.06
N VAL A 621 -6.51 -13.93 -0.51
CA VAL A 621 -6.16 -14.56 -1.79
C VAL A 621 -4.89 -15.38 -1.66
N GLU A 622 -4.85 -16.52 -2.35
CA GLU A 622 -3.67 -17.39 -2.44
C GLU A 622 -3.43 -17.82 -3.89
N PRO A 623 -2.16 -18.06 -4.30
CA PRO A 623 -1.89 -18.60 -5.64
C PRO A 623 -2.53 -19.97 -5.80
N PHE A 624 -3.03 -20.26 -7.00
CA PHE A 624 -3.62 -21.56 -7.32
C PHE A 624 -3.08 -22.07 -8.66
N GLU A 625 -2.67 -23.33 -8.70
CA GLU A 625 -2.24 -23.99 -9.94
C GLU A 625 -3.44 -24.66 -10.61
N LEU A 626 -3.80 -24.19 -11.80
CA LEU A 626 -4.95 -24.72 -12.54
C LEU A 626 -4.64 -26.09 -13.15
N SER A 627 -5.63 -26.98 -13.14
CA SER A 627 -5.60 -28.19 -13.97
C SER A 627 -5.69 -27.83 -15.46
N GLU A 628 -5.22 -28.71 -16.35
CA GLU A 628 -5.35 -28.50 -17.80
C GLU A 628 -6.82 -28.39 -18.25
N LYS A 629 -7.72 -29.11 -17.57
CA LYS A 629 -9.17 -29.01 -17.79
C LYS A 629 -9.67 -27.61 -17.46
N ASP A 630 -9.31 -27.05 -16.30
CA ASP A 630 -9.77 -25.73 -15.87
C ASP A 630 -9.16 -24.60 -16.70
N LYS A 631 -7.90 -24.75 -17.13
CA LYS A 631 -7.27 -23.83 -18.08
C LYS A 631 -8.06 -23.78 -19.38
N LYS A 632 -8.43 -24.94 -19.93
CA LYS A 632 -9.24 -25.04 -21.15
C LYS A 632 -10.61 -24.38 -20.95
N THR A 633 -11.29 -24.67 -19.85
CA THR A 633 -12.59 -24.06 -19.51
C THR A 633 -12.50 -22.53 -19.44
N ALA A 634 -11.51 -21.99 -18.70
CA ALA A 634 -11.33 -20.54 -18.58
C ALA A 634 -10.99 -19.88 -19.92
N LYS A 635 -10.12 -20.51 -20.72
CA LYS A 635 -9.75 -19.99 -22.04
C LYS A 635 -10.96 -19.95 -22.98
N LEU A 636 -11.70 -21.05 -23.10
CA LEU A 636 -12.89 -21.13 -23.94
C LEU A 636 -13.98 -20.15 -23.48
N ALA A 637 -14.12 -19.92 -22.16
CA ALA A 637 -15.07 -18.93 -21.64
C ALA A 637 -14.73 -17.51 -22.08
N ALA A 638 -13.44 -17.14 -22.06
CA ALA A 638 -12.97 -15.84 -22.55
C ALA A 638 -13.16 -15.69 -24.08
N GLU A 639 -12.86 -16.75 -24.84
CA GLU A 639 -13.05 -16.77 -26.29
C GLU A 639 -14.54 -16.67 -26.69
N ALA A 640 -15.42 -17.37 -25.96
CA ALA A 640 -16.87 -17.33 -26.21
C ALA A 640 -17.45 -15.92 -26.10
N VAL A 641 -16.90 -15.08 -25.21
CA VAL A 641 -17.31 -13.67 -25.07
C VAL A 641 -16.54 -12.72 -25.99
N GLY A 642 -15.55 -13.21 -26.74
CA GLY A 642 -14.76 -12.43 -27.70
C GLY A 642 -13.57 -11.69 -27.08
N LEU A 643 -13.05 -12.12 -25.93
CA LEU A 643 -12.01 -11.41 -25.20
C LEU A 643 -10.66 -12.14 -25.22
N GLY A 644 -9.61 -11.41 -25.60
CA GLY A 644 -8.22 -11.86 -25.42
C GLY A 644 -7.66 -11.62 -24.02
N ILE A 645 -8.30 -10.74 -23.23
CA ILE A 645 -7.99 -10.53 -21.81
C ILE A 645 -9.27 -10.59 -21.01
N ALA A 646 -9.37 -11.50 -20.05
CA ALA A 646 -10.59 -11.66 -19.25
C ALA A 646 -10.28 -12.16 -17.84
N GLY A 647 -11.13 -11.80 -16.88
CA GLY A 647 -11.15 -12.39 -15.55
C GLY A 647 -12.29 -13.39 -15.47
N VAL A 648 -11.99 -14.68 -15.57
CA VAL A 648 -12.98 -15.75 -15.49
C VAL A 648 -13.05 -16.25 -14.06
N ASP A 649 -14.22 -16.09 -13.43
CA ASP A 649 -14.49 -16.63 -12.12
C ASP A 649 -15.02 -18.06 -12.27
N LEU A 650 -14.31 -19.03 -11.67
CA LEU A 650 -14.70 -20.44 -11.66
C LEU A 650 -15.11 -20.84 -10.24
N LEU A 651 -16.25 -21.52 -10.12
CA LEU A 651 -16.60 -22.27 -8.91
C LEU A 651 -16.22 -23.72 -9.10
N ILE A 652 -15.32 -24.22 -8.28
CA ILE A 652 -14.96 -25.63 -8.23
C ILE A 652 -15.85 -26.30 -7.19
N LYS A 653 -16.67 -27.25 -7.62
CA LYS A 653 -17.54 -28.07 -6.76
C LYS A 653 -16.73 -29.12 -5.98
N GLU A 654 -17.35 -29.76 -5.00
CA GLU A 654 -16.72 -30.84 -4.21
C GLU A 654 -16.28 -32.04 -5.06
N ASN A 655 -16.95 -32.28 -6.19
CA ASN A 655 -16.59 -33.31 -7.18
C ASN A 655 -15.53 -32.84 -8.20
N ASP A 656 -14.83 -31.72 -7.93
CA ASP A 656 -13.83 -31.09 -8.80
C ASP A 656 -14.34 -30.66 -10.19
N GLU A 657 -15.65 -30.48 -10.33
CA GLU A 657 -16.27 -29.88 -11.51
C GLU A 657 -16.20 -28.35 -11.43
N ALA A 658 -15.68 -27.71 -12.48
CA ALA A 658 -15.61 -26.26 -12.59
C ALA A 658 -16.83 -25.70 -13.30
N LEU A 659 -17.51 -24.72 -12.70
CA LEU A 659 -18.57 -23.93 -13.31
C LEU A 659 -18.09 -22.50 -13.57
N VAL A 660 -18.39 -21.95 -14.75
CA VAL A 660 -18.12 -20.54 -15.06
C VAL A 660 -19.15 -19.66 -14.37
N LEU A 661 -18.70 -18.85 -13.40
CA LEU A 661 -19.54 -17.99 -12.57
C LEU A 661 -19.66 -16.57 -13.12
N GLU A 662 -18.61 -16.03 -13.72
CA GLU A 662 -18.61 -14.69 -14.33
C GLU A 662 -17.43 -14.54 -15.29
N VAL A 663 -17.61 -13.78 -16.38
CA VAL A 663 -16.50 -13.34 -17.23
C VAL A 663 -16.39 -11.81 -17.14
N ASN A 664 -15.28 -11.34 -16.58
CA ASN A 664 -15.02 -9.92 -16.37
C ASN A 664 -14.22 -9.34 -17.54
N HIS A 665 -14.79 -8.32 -18.19
CA HIS A 665 -14.26 -7.70 -19.41
C HIS A 665 -13.07 -6.77 -19.20
N THR A 666 -12.91 -6.20 -18.00
CA THR A 666 -11.68 -5.45 -17.64
C THR A 666 -11.20 -5.91 -16.25
N PRO A 667 -10.61 -7.10 -16.16
CA PRO A 667 -10.21 -7.67 -14.89
C PRO A 667 -9.08 -6.88 -14.24
N GLY A 668 -9.15 -6.69 -12.92
CA GLY A 668 -8.07 -6.07 -12.16
C GLY A 668 -6.81 -6.94 -12.14
N MET A 669 -5.64 -6.34 -12.33
CA MET A 669 -4.35 -7.02 -12.46
C MET A 669 -3.60 -7.14 -11.12
N LEU A 670 -3.78 -6.17 -10.22
CA LEU A 670 -2.98 -6.10 -8.98
C LEU A 670 -3.21 -7.29 -8.04
N GLY A 671 -4.44 -7.79 -7.96
CA GLY A 671 -4.76 -8.94 -7.10
C GLY A 671 -4.02 -10.21 -7.55
N ILE A 672 -4.09 -10.50 -8.85
CA ILE A 672 -3.45 -11.68 -9.43
C ILE A 672 -1.92 -11.54 -9.45
N GLU A 673 -1.38 -10.34 -9.71
CA GLU A 673 0.06 -10.05 -9.64
C GLU A 673 0.61 -10.25 -8.23
N ARG A 674 -0.13 -9.85 -7.19
CA ARG A 674 0.26 -10.09 -5.78
C ARG A 674 0.19 -11.56 -5.41
N ALA A 675 -0.80 -12.31 -5.89
CA ALA A 675 -0.97 -13.72 -5.58
C ALA A 675 0.11 -14.59 -6.24
N THR A 676 0.40 -14.33 -7.52
CA THR A 676 1.32 -15.13 -8.35
C THR A 676 2.77 -14.69 -8.25
N GLY A 677 3.02 -13.41 -7.93
CA GLY A 677 4.35 -12.81 -7.99
C GLY A 677 4.82 -12.47 -9.42
N GLU A 678 4.03 -12.81 -10.44
CA GLU A 678 4.32 -12.51 -11.84
C GLU A 678 3.93 -11.06 -12.18
N ASN A 679 4.71 -10.40 -13.04
CA ASN A 679 4.43 -9.01 -13.44
C ASN A 679 3.35 -8.95 -14.53
N ILE A 680 2.11 -9.25 -14.12
CA ILE A 680 0.92 -9.27 -14.98
C ILE A 680 0.70 -7.93 -15.67
N THR A 681 0.95 -6.81 -14.98
CA THR A 681 0.78 -5.47 -15.57
C THR A 681 1.71 -5.22 -16.76
N LYS A 682 2.97 -5.66 -16.66
CA LYS A 682 3.91 -5.58 -17.78
C LYS A 682 3.45 -6.45 -18.95
N MET A 683 3.01 -7.68 -18.67
CA MET A 683 2.54 -8.58 -19.72
C MET A 683 1.28 -8.06 -20.40
N TYR A 684 0.36 -7.46 -19.65
CA TYR A 684 -0.81 -6.76 -20.18
C TYR A 684 -0.42 -5.62 -21.13
N LEU A 685 0.55 -4.78 -20.73
CA LEU A 685 1.05 -3.71 -21.58
C LEU A 685 1.69 -4.25 -22.87
N GLU A 686 2.53 -5.28 -22.77
CA GLU A 686 3.13 -5.92 -23.93
C GLU A 686 2.06 -6.53 -24.85
N TYR A 687 1.00 -7.11 -24.29
CA TYR A 687 -0.14 -7.60 -25.06
C TYR A 687 -0.86 -6.45 -25.77
N ALA A 688 -1.24 -5.40 -25.05
CA ALA A 688 -1.97 -4.24 -25.56
C ALA A 688 -1.23 -3.54 -26.70
N LEU A 689 0.09 -3.32 -26.54
CA LEU A 689 0.89 -2.63 -27.56
C LEU A 689 1.05 -3.41 -28.86
N ASN A 690 0.84 -4.73 -28.84
CA ASN A 690 1.00 -5.60 -30.01
C ASN A 690 -0.33 -6.05 -30.62
N HIS A 691 -1.45 -5.96 -29.89
CA HIS A 691 -2.79 -6.30 -30.38
C HIS A 691 -3.61 -5.02 -30.54
N VAL A 692 -3.63 -4.49 -31.75
CA VAL A 692 -4.36 -3.26 -32.09
C VAL A 692 -5.20 -3.56 -33.31
N GLU A 693 -6.46 -3.14 -33.29
CA GLU A 693 -7.30 -3.07 -34.49
C GLU A 693 -7.04 -1.78 -35.29
#